data_AF-A0A0K0EW51-F1
#
_entry.id   AF-A0A0K0EW51-F1
#
_cell.length_a   1.000
_cell.length_b   1.000
_cell.length_c   1.000
_cell.angle_alpha   90.00
_cell.angle_beta   90.00
_cell.angle_gamma   90.00
#
_symmetry.space_group_name_H-M   'P 1'
#
loop_
_entity.id
_entity.type
_entity.pdbx_description
1 polymer ?
#
loop_
_entity_poly.entity_id
_entity_poly.type
_entity_poly.pdbx_seq_one_letter_code
_entity_poly.pdbx_strand_id
1 'polypeptide(L)'
;MNGFILIFYSYALFIISSQISGLGTEEAELFYVTASKSLNEYLDHEVNPCDNFYKFSCGKWIKTQQNIYGSREGIIVDNSLINFNKFIDEFREGKLNDQSKAINNIYNLRRRCNELPEAEIAKCRTRITRNIRTRSMESGAFKKSEDMAARIKEEFKLLIDEKKDIFDEETRNNFLFKLDKMKFKMESPYHNPSYLRFMESCYENVTREFDSKPIHYVLDYSRNLEKNLLKNADITPFCRKQLLRTDEFINYYVYANAQYNMIKNSFSINLDCLNEPSFSVYYPMSLNYGYLGFTIGHEITHAFDNERYNLTINSDNKNKFNVTQMSVKNLEEKVKCFVEQYGMQKESVTNININGILTLNENIADNGGLKLTHRAYMKWLQSNGGKDLRVPGFEKFTNEQLFFISYGRTFCEYKSENMLENQIKTGKHTPAEIRTNVALSNYKPFSDAFNCPVYSKMNPKDAHNFRKDNLWVLEKINLEKLYKETASRSLSEYLNFSVNPCNNFYKFSCGKWIKTQQRIYRSGSDTIFSIHKINFYKLVDGNIFVVLLHLLSEFKKRKLNGESKVVNTIYNLQKECEKLSESRIVDCQLEILNYGKYALSSIHIKRSKLKSEKNGDYDIIEDMIVRIKEEFRLLIDEKKDIFDEETRNYFKFKLNKIKFKRMFGKPNFFNITSMENCYENIRINYNDHIANFLRNIKYYKALSVKDGDDFKSCRGKIFQPDMLMYCSDALNEPSFSLYYPMSLNYGHLGFTIAHEMTHAFDSGNYNRTLKDNNKNKLNITQMSIKNFEKKIDCFVKQYGMQKESITNKNVNGFNTLAENIADNGGVKLAHRAYMKWLQSNGGKDIRVPGFEKFTKEQLFFISSGRSYCEFRSKQIWKKK
;
A
#
# COMPACT_ATOMS: atom_id res chain seq x y z
N MET A 1 10.25 7.63 22.55
CA MET A 1 10.94 8.84 23.05
C MET A 1 10.47 10.05 22.23
N ASN A 2 9.14 10.18 22.06
CA ASN A 2 8.51 10.91 20.95
C ASN A 2 7.42 11.84 21.51
N GLY A 3 7.84 12.77 22.36
CA GLY A 3 6.98 13.33 23.38
C GLY A 3 6.84 14.85 23.43
N PHE A 4 6.88 15.57 22.31
CA PHE A 4 6.32 16.94 22.22
C PHE A 4 6.27 17.37 20.77
N ILE A 5 5.39 16.74 20.00
CA ILE A 5 5.38 16.85 18.54
C ILE A 5 4.00 17.35 18.04
N LEU A 6 3.98 18.34 17.12
CA LEU A 6 2.94 18.68 16.10
C LEU A 6 2.01 19.93 16.15
N ILE A 7 2.53 21.15 16.27
CA ILE A 7 2.28 22.13 15.19
C ILE A 7 0.93 22.87 15.02
N PHE A 8 1.14 24.18 14.86
CA PHE A 8 0.22 25.32 14.84
C PHE A 8 0.11 25.94 13.44
N TYR A 9 -0.77 25.44 12.56
CA TYR A 9 -0.70 25.82 11.14
C TYR A 9 -1.81 26.76 10.59
N SER A 10 -2.29 27.78 11.31
CA SER A 10 -3.27 28.71 10.69
C SER A 10 -3.69 29.96 11.44
N TYR A 11 -2.82 30.95 11.54
CA TYR A 11 -3.36 32.25 11.94
C TYR A 11 -2.57 33.43 11.38
N ALA A 12 -2.39 33.50 10.05
CA ALA A 12 -2.18 34.79 9.39
C ALA A 12 -2.39 34.70 7.87
N LEU A 13 -3.57 35.16 7.41
CA LEU A 13 -3.77 36.13 6.32
C LEU A 13 -5.24 36.10 5.86
N PHE A 14 -6.14 36.60 6.72
CA PHE A 14 -7.46 37.09 6.30
C PHE A 14 -7.67 38.57 6.63
N ILE A 15 -6.62 39.30 7.04
CA ILE A 15 -6.68 40.75 7.23
C ILE A 15 -5.37 41.39 6.76
N ILE A 16 -5.17 41.45 5.44
CA ILE A 16 -4.73 42.66 4.70
C ILE A 16 -5.29 42.51 3.29
N SER A 17 -6.56 42.87 3.09
CA SER A 17 -7.10 43.09 1.75
C SER A 17 -7.96 44.34 1.65
N SER A 18 -7.74 45.33 2.52
CA SER A 18 -8.41 46.63 2.40
C SER A 18 -7.48 47.82 2.17
N GLN A 19 -6.15 47.64 2.11
CA GLN A 19 -5.21 48.72 1.79
C GLN A 19 -3.93 48.23 1.09
N ILE A 20 -4.03 47.61 -0.09
CA ILE A 20 -2.90 47.62 -1.06
C ILE A 20 -3.50 47.85 -2.44
N SER A 21 -4.00 49.07 -2.65
CA SER A 21 -4.22 49.64 -3.97
C SER A 21 -3.12 50.66 -4.21
N GLY A 22 -1.93 50.17 -4.59
CA GLY A 22 -0.83 51.03 -5.02
C GLY A 22 0.55 50.48 -4.70
N LEU A 23 1.01 49.42 -5.40
CA LEU A 23 2.42 49.00 -5.43
C LEU A 23 2.67 48.14 -6.69
N GLY A 24 2.56 48.75 -7.88
CA GLY A 24 2.71 48.06 -9.17
C GLY A 24 4.17 47.75 -9.58
N THR A 25 5.16 48.33 -8.90
CA THR A 25 6.60 48.20 -9.24
C THR A 25 7.31 47.10 -8.45
N GLU A 26 6.98 46.88 -7.18
CA GLU A 26 7.61 45.83 -6.34
C GLU A 26 7.15 44.41 -6.72
N GLU A 27 5.87 44.22 -7.09
CA GLU A 27 5.39 42.91 -7.57
C GLU A 27 6.11 42.48 -8.84
N ALA A 28 6.29 43.40 -9.81
CA ALA A 28 6.97 43.13 -11.07
C ALA A 28 8.43 42.69 -10.87
N GLU A 29 9.14 43.28 -9.92
CA GLU A 29 10.51 42.90 -9.58
C GLU A 29 10.57 41.50 -8.93
N LEU A 30 9.61 41.18 -8.05
CA LEU A 30 9.48 39.86 -7.42
C LEU A 30 9.17 38.74 -8.45
N PHE A 31 8.37 39.03 -9.48
CA PHE A 31 8.12 38.13 -10.62
C PHE A 31 9.41 37.66 -11.29
N TYR A 32 10.34 38.59 -11.53
CA TYR A 32 11.56 38.32 -12.30
C TYR A 32 12.66 37.65 -11.47
N VAL A 33 12.81 38.04 -10.20
CA VAL A 33 13.89 37.54 -9.33
C VAL A 33 13.66 36.09 -8.92
N THR A 34 12.40 35.70 -8.64
CA THR A 34 12.08 34.40 -8.05
C THR A 34 12.37 33.24 -9.01
N ALA A 35 11.88 33.31 -10.25
CA ALA A 35 12.10 32.27 -11.26
C ALA A 35 13.60 32.14 -11.64
N SER A 36 14.28 33.27 -11.81
CA SER A 36 15.70 33.31 -12.20
C SER A 36 16.60 32.73 -11.12
N LYS A 37 16.36 33.08 -9.84
CA LYS A 37 17.05 32.50 -8.69
C LYS A 37 16.84 30.99 -8.63
N SER A 38 15.60 30.56 -8.74
CA SER A 38 15.19 29.15 -8.68
C SER A 38 15.82 28.32 -9.81
N LEU A 39 15.90 28.84 -11.05
CA LEU A 39 16.60 28.14 -12.13
C LEU A 39 18.12 28.08 -11.91
N ASN A 40 18.74 29.18 -11.46
CA ASN A 40 20.18 29.26 -11.23
C ASN A 40 20.66 28.33 -10.10
N GLU A 41 19.80 27.99 -9.13
CA GLU A 41 20.13 27.04 -8.06
C GLU A 41 20.21 25.59 -8.57
N TYR A 42 19.53 25.26 -9.67
CA TYR A 42 19.34 23.88 -10.13
C TYR A 42 20.13 23.53 -11.39
N LEU A 43 20.13 24.43 -12.38
CA LEU A 43 20.67 24.14 -13.70
C LEU A 43 22.19 23.96 -13.67
N ASP A 44 22.64 22.90 -14.34
CA ASP A 44 24.05 22.61 -14.59
C ASP A 44 24.35 22.81 -16.09
N HIS A 45 24.91 23.97 -16.42
CA HIS A 45 25.24 24.34 -17.80
C HIS A 45 26.43 23.57 -18.38
N GLU A 46 27.16 22.78 -17.59
CA GLU A 46 28.25 21.93 -18.07
C GLU A 46 27.74 20.63 -18.70
N VAL A 47 26.49 20.27 -18.44
CA VAL A 47 25.88 19.03 -18.95
C VAL A 47 25.06 19.33 -20.19
N ASN A 48 25.33 18.60 -21.28
CA ASN A 48 24.50 18.69 -22.48
C ASN A 48 23.11 18.09 -22.22
N PRO A 49 22.00 18.83 -22.47
CA PRO A 49 20.64 18.33 -22.26
C PRO A 49 20.30 17.09 -23.08
N CYS A 50 21.00 16.83 -24.19
CA CYS A 50 20.79 15.66 -25.04
C CYS A 50 21.60 14.42 -24.59
N ASP A 51 22.49 14.57 -23.61
CA ASP A 51 23.26 13.48 -23.01
C ASP A 51 22.63 12.98 -21.71
N ASN A 52 22.22 13.91 -20.84
CA ASN A 52 21.57 13.58 -19.57
C ASN A 52 20.76 14.78 -19.07
N PHE A 53 19.47 14.78 -19.39
CA PHE A 53 18.61 15.91 -19.08
C PHE A 53 18.40 16.10 -17.56
N TYR A 54 18.29 15.01 -16.79
CA TYR A 54 18.21 15.07 -15.33
C TYR A 54 19.39 15.82 -14.71
N LYS A 55 20.62 15.49 -15.13
CA LYS A 55 21.82 16.18 -14.64
C LYS A 55 21.89 17.62 -15.12
N PHE A 56 21.47 17.93 -16.34
CA PHE A 56 21.33 19.30 -16.80
C PHE A 56 20.32 20.10 -15.95
N SER A 57 19.16 19.51 -15.61
CA SER A 57 18.11 20.19 -14.87
C SER A 57 18.33 20.26 -13.35
N CYS A 58 19.13 19.38 -12.77
CA CYS A 58 19.30 19.22 -11.32
C CYS A 58 20.75 19.26 -10.82
N GLY A 59 21.76 19.19 -11.71
CA GLY A 59 23.12 18.81 -11.36
C GLY A 59 23.77 19.72 -10.31
N LYS A 60 23.56 21.04 -10.40
CA LYS A 60 24.09 22.00 -9.44
C LYS A 60 23.45 21.83 -8.05
N TRP A 61 22.14 21.61 -8.02
CA TRP A 61 21.41 21.35 -6.78
C TRP A 61 21.86 20.03 -6.13
N ILE A 62 22.00 18.96 -6.93
CA ILE A 62 22.46 17.65 -6.43
C ILE A 62 23.88 17.73 -5.88
N LYS A 63 24.82 18.37 -6.59
CA LYS A 63 26.19 18.62 -6.12
C LYS A 63 26.20 19.35 -4.77
N THR A 64 25.31 20.34 -4.61
CA THR A 64 25.15 21.08 -3.35
C THR A 64 24.68 20.16 -2.21
N GLN A 65 23.64 19.35 -2.44
CA GLN A 65 23.15 18.42 -1.41
C GLN A 65 24.17 17.33 -1.08
N GLN A 66 24.89 16.82 -2.08
CA GLN A 66 25.96 15.85 -1.88
C GLN A 66 27.09 16.43 -1.01
N ASN A 67 27.46 17.70 -1.20
CA ASN A 67 28.48 18.35 -0.35
C ASN A 67 28.02 18.48 1.10
N ILE A 68 26.73 18.71 1.34
CA ILE A 68 26.17 18.89 2.70
C ILE A 68 25.94 17.54 3.40
N TYR A 69 25.43 16.54 2.68
CA TYR A 69 24.92 15.29 3.26
C TYR A 69 25.69 14.03 2.82
N GLY A 70 26.70 14.16 1.96
CA GLY A 70 27.37 13.05 1.28
C GLY A 70 27.97 11.97 2.18
N SER A 71 28.40 12.36 3.38
CA SER A 71 28.99 11.45 4.36
C SER A 71 27.98 10.68 5.21
N ARG A 72 26.66 10.92 5.03
CA ARG A 72 25.60 10.34 5.86
C ARG A 72 24.89 9.19 5.16
N GLU A 73 24.82 8.04 5.83
CA GLU A 73 24.03 6.91 5.35
C GLU A 73 22.54 7.08 5.64
N GLY A 74 21.69 6.52 4.78
CA GLY A 74 20.24 6.48 5.01
C GLY A 74 19.53 7.81 4.77
N ILE A 75 20.11 8.69 3.96
CA ILE A 75 19.59 10.03 3.69
C ILE A 75 18.85 10.06 2.35
N ILE A 76 17.71 10.73 2.36
CA ILE A 76 16.94 11.14 1.19
C ILE A 76 16.69 12.64 1.35
N VAL A 77 17.11 13.44 0.37
CA VAL A 77 16.88 14.88 0.32
C VAL A 77 16.17 15.18 -0.98
N ASP A 78 15.01 15.80 -0.87
CA ASP A 78 14.18 16.28 -1.97
C ASP A 78 13.75 17.73 -1.70
N ASN A 79 13.02 18.31 -2.65
CA ASN A 79 12.52 19.69 -2.54
C ASN A 79 11.62 19.90 -1.31
N SER A 80 10.80 18.91 -0.94
CA SER A 80 9.91 19.00 0.22
C SER A 80 10.66 19.02 1.55
N LEU A 81 11.73 18.24 1.68
CA LEU A 81 12.61 18.30 2.84
C LEU A 81 13.36 19.65 2.91
N ILE A 82 13.81 20.20 1.79
CA ILE A 82 14.47 21.51 1.76
C ILE A 82 13.50 22.63 2.15
N ASN A 83 12.29 22.64 1.59
CA ASN A 83 11.23 23.58 1.99
C ASN A 83 10.94 23.48 3.50
N PHE A 84 10.92 22.26 4.01
CA PHE A 84 10.74 22.02 5.43
C PHE A 84 11.89 22.58 6.28
N ASN A 85 13.14 22.38 5.86
CA ASN A 85 14.30 22.92 6.57
C ASN A 85 14.32 24.45 6.56
N LYS A 86 14.00 25.09 5.43
CA LYS A 86 13.88 26.54 5.33
C LYS A 86 12.84 27.10 6.30
N PHE A 87 11.68 26.45 6.38
CA PHE A 87 10.64 26.79 7.33
C PHE A 87 11.15 26.70 8.79
N ILE A 88 11.91 25.66 9.13
CA ILE A 88 12.51 25.49 10.46
C ILE A 88 13.50 26.63 10.77
N ASP A 89 14.27 27.09 9.80
CA ASP A 89 15.23 28.17 9.99
C ASP A 89 14.53 29.52 10.20
N GLU A 90 13.50 29.83 9.41
CA GLU A 90 12.65 31.01 9.62
C GLU A 90 12.00 31.02 11.02
N PHE A 91 11.53 29.86 11.49
CA PHE A 91 11.07 29.71 12.87
C PHE A 91 12.17 30.04 13.89
N ARG A 92 13.38 29.51 13.69
CA ARG A 92 14.51 29.71 14.64
C ARG A 92 14.93 31.16 14.74
N GLU A 93 14.74 31.92 13.68
CA GLU A 93 14.99 33.36 13.57
C GLU A 93 13.84 34.22 14.13
N GLY A 94 12.70 33.61 14.49
CA GLY A 94 11.54 34.32 15.04
C GLY A 94 10.68 35.04 14.01
N LYS A 95 10.95 34.85 12.70
CA LYS A 95 10.20 35.48 11.59
C LYS A 95 8.72 35.08 11.54
N LEU A 96 8.36 34.01 12.23
CA LEU A 96 7.01 33.42 12.22
C LEU A 96 6.21 33.72 13.50
N ASN A 97 6.78 34.47 14.45
CA ASN A 97 6.16 34.68 15.77
C ASN A 97 4.82 35.41 15.71
N ASP A 98 4.61 36.27 14.71
CA ASP A 98 3.34 37.01 14.55
C ASP A 98 2.25 36.19 13.83
N GLN A 99 2.59 35.00 13.31
CA GLN A 99 1.69 34.17 12.51
C GLN A 99 0.87 33.15 13.33
N SER A 100 1.21 32.96 14.59
CA SER A 100 0.46 32.12 15.54
C SER A 100 0.94 32.46 16.95
N LYS A 101 0.01 32.55 17.89
CA LYS A 101 0.32 32.82 19.32
C LYS A 101 1.28 31.79 19.90
N ALA A 102 1.38 30.68 19.23
CA ALA A 102 1.65 29.45 19.88
C ALA A 102 2.85 28.78 19.18
N ILE A 103 3.09 29.11 17.90
CA ILE A 103 4.46 29.30 17.37
C ILE A 103 5.27 30.25 18.27
N ASN A 104 4.72 31.41 18.63
CA ASN A 104 5.41 32.35 19.52
C ASN A 104 5.69 31.73 20.90
N ASN A 105 4.73 31.01 21.50
CA ASN A 105 4.97 30.28 22.76
C ASN A 105 6.09 29.24 22.64
N ILE A 106 6.12 28.46 21.55
CA ILE A 106 7.20 27.49 21.31
C ILE A 106 8.54 28.20 21.09
N TYR A 107 8.56 29.32 20.38
CA TYR A 107 9.76 30.14 20.20
C TYR A 107 10.30 30.65 21.54
N ASN A 108 9.43 31.18 22.39
CA ASN A 108 9.78 31.63 23.74
C ASN A 108 10.26 30.48 24.63
N LEU A 109 9.59 29.33 24.58
CA LEU A 109 10.00 28.12 25.28
C LEU A 109 11.38 27.63 24.81
N ARG A 110 11.68 27.73 23.51
CA ARG A 110 13.01 27.45 22.94
C ARG A 110 14.07 28.41 23.47
N ARG A 111 13.76 29.70 23.61
CA ARG A 111 14.70 30.69 24.17
C ARG A 111 15.06 30.39 25.63
N ARG A 112 14.12 29.85 26.40
CA ARG A 112 14.34 29.44 27.80
C ARG A 112 15.33 28.27 27.94
N CYS A 113 15.64 27.54 26.87
CA CYS A 113 16.78 26.60 26.88
C CYS A 113 18.11 27.28 27.20
N ASN A 114 18.23 28.60 27.03
CA ASN A 114 19.45 29.34 27.39
C ASN A 114 19.69 29.40 28.90
N GLU A 115 18.68 29.05 29.71
CA GLU A 115 18.77 28.93 31.16
C GLU A 115 19.50 27.64 31.60
N LEU A 116 19.80 26.73 30.65
CA LEU A 116 20.46 25.45 30.92
C LEU A 116 21.99 25.53 30.77
N PRO A 117 22.74 24.59 31.38
CA PRO A 117 24.17 24.43 31.11
C PRO A 117 24.44 24.21 29.62
N GLU A 118 25.56 24.74 29.13
CA GLU A 118 25.91 24.78 27.70
C GLU A 118 25.77 23.43 26.97
N ALA A 119 26.19 22.35 27.64
CA ALA A 119 26.09 20.97 27.13
C ALA A 119 24.64 20.47 26.91
N GLU A 120 23.65 21.09 27.55
CA GLU A 120 22.23 20.75 27.48
C GLU A 120 21.42 21.73 26.61
N ILE A 121 21.95 22.93 26.31
CA ILE A 121 21.27 23.93 25.47
C ILE A 121 20.93 23.34 24.10
N ALA A 122 21.89 22.71 23.43
CA ALA A 122 21.68 22.12 22.11
C ALA A 122 20.63 21.01 22.16
N LYS A 123 20.71 20.11 23.15
CA LYS A 123 19.75 19.01 23.33
C LYS A 123 18.34 19.54 23.62
N CYS A 124 18.22 20.58 24.44
CA CYS A 124 16.95 21.24 24.76
C CYS A 124 16.35 21.91 23.51
N ARG A 125 17.12 22.73 22.80
CA ARG A 125 16.67 23.41 21.58
C ARG A 125 16.29 22.41 20.50
N THR A 126 17.06 21.35 20.28
CA THR A 126 16.72 20.29 19.33
C THR A 126 15.44 19.57 19.73
N ARG A 127 15.23 19.26 21.03
CA ARG A 127 13.98 18.64 21.50
C ARG A 127 12.75 19.49 21.25
N ILE A 128 12.86 20.82 21.39
CA ILE A 128 11.76 21.77 21.15
C ILE A 128 11.52 22.00 19.66
N THR A 129 12.58 22.06 18.84
CA THR A 129 12.49 22.38 17.39
C THR A 129 12.24 21.20 16.47
N ARG A 130 12.40 19.96 16.93
CA ARG A 130 12.28 18.74 16.10
C ARG A 130 10.92 18.61 15.38
N ASN A 131 9.93 19.42 15.77
CA ASN A 131 8.52 19.16 15.54
C ASN A 131 7.70 20.42 15.20
N ILE A 132 8.23 21.34 14.39
CA ILE A 132 7.53 22.57 13.94
C ILE A 132 7.40 22.50 12.41
N ARG A 133 6.21 22.73 11.79
CA ARG A 133 5.90 22.55 10.35
C ARG A 133 4.69 23.43 9.93
N THR A 134 4.88 24.66 9.45
CA THR A 134 3.74 25.55 9.14
C THR A 134 4.05 26.57 8.02
N ARG A 135 3.85 26.27 6.73
CA ARG A 135 4.12 27.29 5.67
C ARG A 135 2.89 27.76 4.92
N SER A 136 2.38 28.98 5.14
CA SER A 136 1.11 29.48 4.56
C SER A 136 1.02 29.39 3.03
N MET A 137 -0.21 29.28 2.51
CA MET A 137 -0.51 29.30 1.08
C MET A 137 -0.62 30.74 0.57
N GLU A 138 0.03 31.06 -0.54
CA GLU A 138 -0.13 32.36 -1.21
C GLU A 138 -1.57 32.54 -1.75
N SER A 139 -2.11 33.75 -1.62
CA SER A 139 -3.44 34.07 -2.17
C SER A 139 -3.48 33.83 -3.68
N GLY A 140 -4.49 33.11 -4.17
CA GLY A 140 -4.65 32.79 -5.60
C GLY A 140 -3.89 31.55 -6.10
N ALA A 141 -2.97 30.98 -5.32
CA ALA A 141 -2.23 29.76 -5.69
C ALA A 141 -3.16 28.57 -5.99
N PHE A 142 -4.14 28.34 -5.11
CA PHE A 142 -5.10 27.26 -5.30
C PHE A 142 -5.93 27.44 -6.58
N LYS A 143 -6.44 28.64 -6.85
CA LYS A 143 -7.23 28.93 -8.04
C LYS A 143 -6.44 28.71 -9.33
N LYS A 144 -5.16 29.10 -9.38
CA LYS A 144 -4.27 28.79 -10.52
C LYS A 144 -4.07 27.28 -10.68
N SER A 145 -3.90 26.53 -9.60
CA SER A 145 -3.79 25.06 -9.66
C SER A 145 -5.07 24.37 -10.16
N GLU A 146 -6.25 24.90 -9.79
CA GLU A 146 -7.54 24.41 -10.30
C GLU A 146 -7.70 24.66 -11.81
N ASP A 147 -7.28 25.84 -12.31
CA ASP A 147 -7.31 26.14 -13.75
C ASP A 147 -6.38 25.21 -14.54
N MET A 148 -5.15 24.97 -14.06
CA MET A 148 -4.23 24.00 -14.68
C MET A 148 -4.84 22.60 -14.71
N ALA A 149 -5.41 22.14 -13.59
CA ALA A 149 -6.08 20.84 -13.50
C ALA A 149 -7.24 20.71 -14.50
N ALA A 150 -8.06 21.76 -14.65
CA ALA A 150 -9.15 21.77 -15.61
C ALA A 150 -8.62 21.64 -17.05
N ARG A 151 -7.61 22.42 -17.43
CA ARG A 151 -7.02 22.39 -18.78
C ARG A 151 -6.36 21.04 -19.11
N ILE A 152 -5.64 20.46 -18.15
CA ILE A 152 -5.02 19.14 -18.32
C ILE A 152 -6.09 18.06 -18.51
N LYS A 153 -7.20 18.13 -17.76
CA LYS A 153 -8.34 17.22 -17.97
C LYS A 153 -8.96 17.39 -19.37
N GLU A 154 -9.16 18.62 -19.83
CA GLU A 154 -9.70 18.86 -21.18
C GLU A 154 -8.78 18.31 -22.27
N GLU A 155 -7.45 18.45 -22.13
CA GLU A 155 -6.52 17.83 -23.07
C GLU A 155 -6.55 16.30 -23.04
N PHE A 156 -6.81 15.72 -21.87
CA PHE A 156 -6.92 14.27 -21.79
C PHE A 156 -8.17 13.74 -22.50
N LYS A 157 -9.29 14.46 -22.45
CA LYS A 157 -10.49 14.10 -23.22
C LYS A 157 -10.19 13.99 -24.71
N LEU A 158 -9.52 15.01 -25.25
CA LEU A 158 -9.13 15.03 -26.65
C LEU A 158 -8.18 13.88 -27.00
N LEU A 159 -7.22 13.57 -26.13
CA LEU A 159 -6.34 12.44 -26.33
C LEU A 159 -7.06 11.09 -26.27
N ILE A 160 -8.09 10.93 -25.43
CA ILE A 160 -8.92 9.72 -25.44
C ILE A 160 -9.65 9.59 -26.78
N ASP A 161 -10.25 10.68 -27.27
CA ASP A 161 -10.97 10.70 -28.56
C ASP A 161 -10.09 10.46 -29.78
N GLU A 162 -8.85 10.93 -29.76
CA GLU A 162 -7.84 10.68 -30.80
C GLU A 162 -7.45 9.19 -30.90
N LYS A 163 -7.63 8.40 -29.83
CA LYS A 163 -7.15 7.01 -29.72
C LYS A 163 -8.16 5.96 -30.14
N LYS A 164 -8.72 6.12 -31.35
CA LYS A 164 -9.64 5.17 -31.98
C LYS A 164 -9.00 3.84 -32.37
N ASP A 165 -7.68 3.82 -32.51
CA ASP A 165 -6.86 2.64 -32.81
C ASP A 165 -6.65 1.74 -31.59
N ILE A 166 -6.67 2.31 -30.38
CA ILE A 166 -6.50 1.58 -29.12
C ILE A 166 -7.86 1.24 -28.51
N PHE A 167 -8.73 2.24 -28.41
CA PHE A 167 -9.99 2.16 -27.70
C PHE A 167 -11.13 2.27 -28.68
N ASP A 168 -12.06 1.31 -28.64
CA ASP A 168 -13.33 1.45 -29.37
C ASP A 168 -14.22 2.54 -28.76
N GLU A 169 -15.31 2.85 -29.46
CA GLU A 169 -16.22 3.93 -29.07
C GLU A 169 -16.82 3.74 -27.68
N GLU A 170 -17.23 2.52 -27.33
CA GLU A 170 -17.74 2.20 -26.00
C GLU A 170 -16.69 2.48 -24.92
N THR A 171 -15.46 2.02 -25.12
CA THR A 171 -14.36 2.24 -24.17
C THR A 171 -14.00 3.72 -24.04
N ARG A 172 -13.93 4.46 -25.16
CA ARG A 172 -13.66 5.91 -25.13
C ARG A 172 -14.76 6.67 -24.38
N ASN A 173 -16.04 6.39 -24.66
CA ASN A 173 -17.16 7.01 -23.97
C ASN A 173 -17.12 6.74 -22.46
N ASN A 174 -16.76 5.52 -22.07
CA ASN A 174 -16.54 5.18 -20.67
C ASN A 174 -15.37 5.98 -20.08
N PHE A 175 -14.22 6.04 -20.74
CA PHE A 175 -13.06 6.80 -20.26
C PHE A 175 -13.35 8.30 -20.10
N LEU A 176 -14.04 8.89 -21.07
CA LEU A 176 -14.51 10.28 -21.02
C LEU A 176 -15.44 10.50 -19.83
N PHE A 177 -16.43 9.62 -19.64
CA PHE A 177 -17.31 9.68 -18.48
C PHE A 177 -16.52 9.62 -17.17
N LYS A 178 -15.48 8.77 -17.12
CA LYS A 178 -14.64 8.65 -15.92
C LYS A 178 -13.85 9.91 -15.63
N LEU A 179 -13.27 10.50 -16.66
CA LEU A 179 -12.53 11.74 -16.57
C LEU A 179 -13.44 12.92 -16.19
N ASP A 180 -14.66 12.99 -16.73
CA ASP A 180 -15.65 14.02 -16.40
C ASP A 180 -16.03 14.00 -14.93
N LYS A 181 -16.26 12.80 -14.37
CA LYS A 181 -16.58 12.63 -12.95
C LYS A 181 -15.39 12.82 -12.02
N MET A 182 -14.17 12.95 -12.55
CA MET A 182 -12.97 13.07 -11.75
C MET A 182 -12.92 14.43 -11.03
N LYS A 183 -12.70 14.41 -9.71
CA LYS A 183 -12.63 15.62 -8.89
C LYS A 183 -11.20 15.96 -8.51
N PHE A 184 -10.80 17.21 -8.69
CA PHE A 184 -9.60 17.75 -8.07
C PHE A 184 -9.92 18.23 -6.65
N LYS A 185 -9.02 17.98 -5.70
CA LYS A 185 -9.15 18.41 -4.30
C LYS A 185 -7.80 18.83 -3.76
N MET A 186 -7.77 19.73 -2.79
CA MET A 186 -6.58 19.91 -1.97
C MET A 186 -6.57 18.90 -0.83
N GLU A 187 -5.45 18.21 -0.66
CA GLU A 187 -5.23 17.20 0.37
C GLU A 187 -4.90 17.86 1.70
N SER A 188 -5.91 18.40 2.38
CA SER A 188 -5.65 19.00 3.68
C SER A 188 -6.92 19.12 4.53
N PRO A 189 -6.93 18.63 5.78
CA PRO A 189 -8.00 18.95 6.74
C PRO A 189 -8.05 20.45 7.09
N TYR A 190 -7.05 21.22 6.66
CA TYR A 190 -6.80 22.62 7.01
C TYR A 190 -7.39 23.65 6.03
N HIS A 191 -8.11 23.25 4.98
CA HIS A 191 -9.00 24.19 4.30
C HIS A 191 -10.19 24.60 5.16
N ASN A 192 -10.39 23.92 6.30
CA ASN A 192 -11.41 24.24 7.27
C ASN A 192 -10.81 25.11 8.39
N PRO A 193 -11.17 26.42 8.47
CA PRO A 193 -10.72 27.32 9.54
C PRO A 193 -11.05 26.84 10.96
N SER A 194 -11.97 25.89 11.12
CA SER A 194 -12.32 25.30 12.42
C SER A 194 -11.30 24.26 12.91
N TYR A 195 -10.77 23.41 12.04
CA TYR A 195 -9.71 22.44 12.40
C TYR A 195 -8.45 23.17 12.91
N LEU A 196 -8.21 24.28 12.26
CA LEU A 196 -7.07 25.16 12.41
C LEU A 196 -7.08 25.92 13.75
N ARG A 197 -8.21 26.54 14.09
CA ARG A 197 -8.46 27.08 15.43
C ARG A 197 -8.41 25.99 16.51
N PHE A 198 -8.86 24.78 16.19
CA PHE A 198 -8.84 23.66 17.13
C PHE A 198 -7.40 23.20 17.45
N MET A 199 -6.52 23.12 16.46
CA MET A 199 -5.10 22.83 16.68
C MET A 199 -4.42 23.95 17.47
N GLU A 200 -4.74 25.22 17.21
CA GLU A 200 -4.27 26.35 18.03
C GLU A 200 -4.66 26.15 19.51
N SER A 201 -5.90 25.78 19.79
CA SER A 201 -6.35 25.51 21.15
C SER A 201 -5.66 24.31 21.81
N CYS A 202 -5.47 23.19 21.08
CA CYS A 202 -4.83 21.99 21.63
C CYS A 202 -3.44 22.30 22.19
N TYR A 203 -2.65 23.08 21.48
CA TYR A 203 -1.27 23.37 21.88
C TYR A 203 -1.14 24.64 22.72
N GLU A 204 -2.05 25.61 22.63
CA GLU A 204 -2.09 26.73 23.59
C GLU A 204 -2.28 26.18 25.02
N ASN A 205 -3.20 25.22 25.19
CA ASN A 205 -3.41 24.58 26.49
C ASN A 205 -2.17 23.81 26.99
N VAL A 206 -1.44 23.17 26.09
CA VAL A 206 -0.19 22.45 26.41
C VAL A 206 0.93 23.44 26.76
N THR A 207 1.10 24.51 25.99
CA THR A 207 2.18 25.50 26.18
C THR A 207 1.95 26.38 27.40
N ARG A 208 0.70 26.75 27.71
CA ARG A 208 0.32 27.49 28.93
C ARG A 208 0.70 26.74 30.21
N GLU A 209 0.64 25.41 30.20
CA GLU A 209 1.12 24.58 31.33
C GLU A 209 2.63 24.81 31.58
N PHE A 210 3.41 25.09 30.53
CA PHE A 210 4.87 25.19 30.60
C PHE A 210 5.40 26.59 30.87
N ASP A 211 4.62 27.63 30.57
CA ASP A 211 5.03 29.03 30.77
C ASP A 211 5.37 29.31 32.25
N SER A 212 4.66 28.68 33.19
CA SER A 212 4.88 28.84 34.63
C SER A 212 5.86 27.85 35.27
N LYS A 213 6.40 26.89 34.51
CA LYS A 213 7.19 25.77 35.04
C LYS A 213 8.66 25.84 34.60
N PRO A 214 9.64 25.45 35.44
CA PRO A 214 11.06 25.45 35.05
C PRO A 214 11.33 24.61 33.80
N ILE A 215 12.33 24.99 32.99
CA ILE A 215 12.66 24.28 31.74
C ILE A 215 12.97 22.78 31.97
N HIS A 216 13.51 22.42 33.14
CA HIS A 216 13.70 21.01 33.54
C HIS A 216 12.39 20.22 33.66
N TYR A 217 11.33 20.82 34.21
CA TYR A 217 10.00 20.20 34.25
C TYR A 217 9.48 19.93 32.85
N VAL A 218 9.64 20.88 31.94
CA VAL A 218 9.23 20.73 30.53
C VAL A 218 9.97 19.58 29.86
N LEU A 219 11.29 19.49 30.08
CA LEU A 219 12.10 18.39 29.55
C LEU A 219 11.71 17.02 30.14
N ASP A 220 11.36 16.94 31.41
CA ASP A 220 10.92 15.70 32.07
C ASP A 220 9.50 15.30 31.65
N TYR A 221 8.60 16.27 31.52
CA TYR A 221 7.26 16.06 30.97
C TYR A 221 7.36 15.51 29.56
N SER A 222 8.28 16.04 28.74
CA SER A 222 8.54 15.58 27.37
C SER A 222 8.93 14.11 27.30
N ARG A 223 9.77 13.65 28.23
CA ARG A 223 10.24 12.26 28.26
C ARG A 223 9.09 11.28 28.49
N ASN A 224 8.02 11.72 29.18
CA ASN A 224 6.88 10.91 29.56
C ASN A 224 5.56 11.39 28.93
N LEU A 225 5.62 12.07 27.78
CA LEU A 225 4.47 12.76 27.18
C LEU A 225 3.22 11.90 27.09
N GLU A 226 3.32 10.69 26.53
CA GLU A 226 2.16 9.81 26.35
C GLU A 226 1.44 9.55 27.68
N LYS A 227 2.20 9.26 28.73
CA LYS A 227 1.65 9.04 30.08
C LYS A 227 1.08 10.32 30.68
N ASN A 228 1.68 11.48 30.43
CA ASN A 228 1.24 12.76 30.97
C ASN A 228 -0.02 13.29 30.26
N LEU A 229 -0.06 13.20 28.93
CA LEU A 229 -1.24 13.50 28.12
C LEU A 229 -2.44 12.62 28.47
N LEU A 230 -2.21 11.35 28.82
CA LEU A 230 -3.27 10.44 29.26
C LEU A 230 -3.84 10.82 30.65
N LYS A 231 -3.04 11.45 31.51
CA LYS A 231 -3.43 11.89 32.85
C LYS A 231 -4.08 13.29 32.86
N ASN A 232 -3.77 14.13 31.88
CA ASN A 232 -4.32 15.48 31.79
C ASN A 232 -5.77 15.43 31.27
N ALA A 233 -6.72 15.75 32.15
CA ALA A 233 -8.15 15.74 31.85
C ALA A 233 -8.57 16.87 30.88
N ASP A 234 -7.81 17.97 30.84
CA ASP A 234 -8.09 19.15 30.01
C ASP A 234 -7.70 18.93 28.53
N ILE A 235 -6.90 17.90 28.24
CA ILE A 235 -6.49 17.55 26.88
C ILE A 235 -7.46 16.50 26.32
N THR A 236 -8.20 16.87 25.27
CA THR A 236 -9.18 15.99 24.62
C THR A 236 -8.52 14.75 23.99
N PRO A 237 -9.21 13.59 23.90
CA PRO A 237 -8.69 12.39 23.24
C PRO A 237 -8.23 12.63 21.79
N PHE A 238 -8.93 13.53 21.07
CA PHE A 238 -8.51 13.97 19.75
C PHE A 238 -7.18 14.72 19.81
N CYS A 239 -7.03 15.73 20.68
CA CYS A 239 -5.75 16.43 20.85
C CYS A 239 -4.64 15.41 21.14
N ARG A 240 -4.83 14.49 22.10
CA ARG A 240 -3.84 13.44 22.42
C ARG A 240 -3.45 12.61 21.21
N LYS A 241 -4.42 12.18 20.40
CA LYS A 241 -4.16 11.39 19.19
C LYS A 241 -3.35 12.17 18.16
N GLN A 242 -3.67 13.45 17.93
CA GLN A 242 -2.91 14.30 17.00
C GLN A 242 -1.50 14.61 17.52
N LEU A 243 -1.36 14.92 18.82
CA LEU A 243 -0.08 15.17 19.50
C LEU A 243 0.87 13.94 19.49
N LEU A 244 0.34 12.72 19.34
CA LEU A 244 1.09 11.46 19.42
C LEU A 244 1.38 10.79 18.06
N ARG A 245 0.68 11.15 16.98
CA ARG A 245 0.77 10.47 15.66
C ARG A 245 1.39 11.30 14.57
N THR A 246 2.53 11.84 14.91
CA THR A 246 3.06 12.98 14.22
C THR A 246 3.79 12.67 12.94
N ASP A 247 4.49 11.55 12.98
CA ASP A 247 5.27 11.05 11.88
C ASP A 247 4.33 10.53 10.78
N GLU A 248 3.20 9.93 11.15
CA GLU A 248 2.11 9.53 10.23
C GLU A 248 1.57 10.75 9.47
N PHE A 249 1.28 11.83 10.20
CA PHE A 249 0.79 13.06 9.62
C PHE A 249 1.82 13.72 8.69
N ILE A 250 3.08 13.79 9.12
CA ILE A 250 4.20 14.32 8.33
C ILE A 250 4.37 13.55 7.02
N ASN A 251 4.36 12.22 7.10
CA ASN A 251 4.51 11.37 5.92
C ASN A 251 3.33 11.56 4.96
N TYR A 252 2.12 11.75 5.47
CA TYR A 252 0.92 11.82 4.66
C TYR A 252 0.60 13.22 4.12
N TYR A 253 0.91 14.29 4.86
CA TYR A 253 0.56 15.68 4.51
C TYR A 253 1.76 16.59 4.29
N VAL A 254 2.99 16.08 4.32
CA VAL A 254 4.18 16.88 3.96
C VAL A 254 5.05 16.15 2.95
N TYR A 255 5.31 14.86 3.14
CA TYR A 255 6.13 14.09 2.20
C TYR A 255 5.34 13.42 1.06
N ALA A 256 4.02 13.24 1.21
CA ALA A 256 3.17 12.84 0.09
C ALA A 256 2.79 14.10 -0.72
N ASN A 257 3.37 14.24 -1.92
CA ASN A 257 3.19 15.42 -2.77
C ASN A 257 1.79 15.47 -3.39
N ALA A 258 1.34 14.37 -3.98
CA ALA A 258 0.05 14.24 -4.60
C ALA A 258 -0.41 12.79 -4.57
N GLN A 259 -1.70 12.55 -4.79
CA GLN A 259 -2.24 11.20 -4.93
C GLN A 259 -3.57 11.13 -5.66
N TYR A 260 -3.78 10.03 -6.37
CA TYR A 260 -5.05 9.63 -6.94
C TYR A 260 -5.82 8.63 -6.06
N ASN A 261 -7.03 9.04 -5.64
CA ASN A 261 -7.95 8.19 -4.91
C ASN A 261 -8.92 7.46 -5.86
N MET A 262 -8.59 6.22 -6.21
CA MET A 262 -9.38 5.38 -7.12
C MET A 262 -10.85 5.20 -6.70
N ILE A 263 -11.15 5.15 -5.39
CA ILE A 263 -12.52 4.90 -4.92
C ILE A 263 -13.39 6.14 -5.05
N LYS A 264 -12.82 7.34 -4.86
CA LYS A 264 -13.52 8.61 -4.99
C LYS A 264 -13.46 9.16 -6.41
N ASN A 265 -12.66 8.55 -7.29
CA ASN A 265 -12.28 9.10 -8.58
C ASN A 265 -11.87 10.57 -8.42
N SER A 266 -10.91 10.81 -7.55
CA SER A 266 -10.44 12.15 -7.25
C SER A 266 -8.95 12.14 -7.04
N PHE A 267 -8.25 13.11 -7.59
CA PHE A 267 -6.85 13.34 -7.25
C PHE A 267 -6.71 14.55 -6.34
N SER A 268 -5.61 14.58 -5.60
CA SER A 268 -5.29 15.70 -4.73
C SER A 268 -3.80 15.99 -4.71
N ILE A 269 -3.50 17.27 -4.49
CA ILE A 269 -2.13 17.74 -4.23
C ILE A 269 -2.05 18.21 -2.77
N ASN A 270 -0.85 18.22 -2.24
CA ASN A 270 -0.50 18.78 -0.95
C ASN A 270 -0.23 20.29 -1.06
N LEU A 271 -0.35 21.02 0.04
CA LEU A 271 0.04 22.42 0.17
C LEU A 271 1.53 22.67 -0.12
N ASP A 272 2.43 21.72 0.18
CA ASP A 272 3.85 21.90 -0.16
C ASP A 272 4.08 22.03 -1.67
N CYS A 273 3.24 21.38 -2.49
CA CYS A 273 3.29 21.49 -3.95
C CYS A 273 2.93 22.89 -4.48
N LEU A 274 2.35 23.75 -3.63
CA LEU A 274 2.10 25.17 -3.92
C LEU A 274 3.27 26.09 -3.54
N ASN A 275 4.44 25.52 -3.23
CA ASN A 275 5.65 26.26 -2.95
C ASN A 275 6.73 26.00 -4.00
N GLU A 276 7.70 26.90 -4.05
CA GLU A 276 8.89 26.73 -4.87
C GLU A 276 9.66 25.46 -4.49
N PRO A 277 10.30 24.77 -5.45
CA PRO A 277 10.31 25.04 -6.89
C PRO A 277 9.08 24.49 -7.64
N SER A 278 8.14 23.83 -6.95
CA SER A 278 6.99 23.17 -7.57
C SER A 278 6.00 24.14 -8.21
N PHE A 279 5.74 25.24 -7.51
CA PHE A 279 4.81 26.27 -7.95
C PHE A 279 5.16 27.61 -7.33
N SER A 280 4.88 28.68 -8.07
CA SER A 280 4.78 30.03 -7.50
C SER A 280 3.76 30.82 -8.29
N VAL A 281 3.01 31.71 -7.62
CA VAL A 281 2.16 32.65 -8.34
C VAL A 281 2.98 33.60 -9.23
N TYR A 282 4.28 33.72 -8.96
CA TYR A 282 5.26 34.55 -9.64
C TYR A 282 6.04 33.84 -10.75
N TYR A 283 5.88 32.53 -10.91
CA TYR A 283 6.53 31.81 -12.01
C TYR A 283 5.82 32.01 -13.35
N PRO A 284 6.56 32.02 -14.48
CA PRO A 284 5.95 31.81 -15.79
C PRO A 284 5.17 30.49 -15.79
N MET A 285 4.14 30.41 -16.62
CA MET A 285 3.31 29.22 -16.68
C MET A 285 4.09 28.02 -17.24
N SER A 286 5.11 28.22 -18.07
CA SER A 286 6.07 27.15 -18.45
C SER A 286 6.61 26.40 -17.24
N LEU A 287 7.08 27.12 -16.21
CA LEU A 287 7.63 26.50 -15.01
C LEU A 287 6.53 25.85 -14.15
N ASN A 288 5.38 26.51 -13.97
CA ASN A 288 4.26 25.96 -13.20
C ASN A 288 3.64 24.71 -13.84
N TYR A 289 3.45 24.71 -15.17
CA TYR A 289 2.97 23.53 -15.90
C TYR A 289 4.04 22.43 -15.91
N GLY A 290 5.31 22.77 -16.13
CA GLY A 290 6.36 21.76 -16.19
C GLY A 290 6.54 21.00 -14.88
N TYR A 291 6.32 21.64 -13.72
CA TYR A 291 6.43 20.99 -12.41
C TYR A 291 5.06 20.57 -11.86
N LEU A 292 4.30 21.48 -11.22
CA LEU A 292 3.01 21.15 -10.62
C LEU A 292 2.00 20.63 -11.64
N GLY A 293 1.97 21.21 -12.85
CA GLY A 293 1.12 20.70 -13.93
C GLY A 293 1.45 19.26 -14.31
N PHE A 294 2.73 18.87 -14.32
CA PHE A 294 3.13 17.49 -14.58
C PHE A 294 2.65 16.58 -13.45
N THR A 295 2.84 16.97 -12.18
CA THR A 295 2.31 16.24 -11.02
C THR A 295 0.80 16.03 -11.14
N ILE A 296 0.04 17.05 -11.53
CA ILE A 296 -1.41 16.94 -11.76
C ILE A 296 -1.72 15.95 -12.90
N GLY A 297 -1.02 16.06 -14.04
CA GLY A 297 -1.20 15.14 -15.17
C GLY A 297 -0.87 13.69 -14.85
N HIS A 298 0.17 13.47 -14.03
CA HIS A 298 0.57 12.17 -13.51
C HIS A 298 -0.57 11.55 -12.68
N GLU A 299 -1.12 12.28 -11.70
CA GLU A 299 -2.23 11.78 -10.88
C GLU A 299 -3.53 11.55 -11.67
N ILE A 300 -3.82 12.39 -12.67
CA ILE A 300 -4.95 12.16 -13.57
C ILE A 300 -4.75 10.86 -14.36
N THR A 301 -3.53 10.57 -14.80
CA THR A 301 -3.20 9.36 -15.58
C THR A 301 -3.37 8.08 -14.77
N HIS A 302 -3.13 8.10 -13.45
CA HIS A 302 -3.38 6.94 -12.58
C HIS A 302 -4.81 6.41 -12.65
N ALA A 303 -5.80 7.23 -13.01
CA ALA A 303 -7.16 6.72 -13.20
C ALA A 303 -7.28 5.70 -14.36
N PHE A 304 -6.29 5.66 -15.26
CA PHE A 304 -6.28 4.89 -16.49
C PHE A 304 -5.01 4.03 -16.65
N ASP A 305 -4.22 3.87 -15.58
CA ASP A 305 -3.03 3.02 -15.59
C ASP A 305 -3.38 1.52 -15.70
N ASN A 306 -2.36 0.66 -15.80
CA ASN A 306 -2.50 -0.78 -15.98
C ASN A 306 -3.26 -1.48 -14.83
N GLU A 307 -3.33 -0.88 -13.65
CA GLU A 307 -4.06 -1.44 -12.50
C GLU A 307 -5.51 -0.91 -12.42
N ARG A 308 -5.79 0.25 -13.04
CA ARG A 308 -7.00 1.04 -12.75
C ARG A 308 -7.88 1.37 -13.96
N TYR A 309 -7.43 1.08 -15.18
CA TYR A 309 -8.17 1.40 -16.42
C TYR A 309 -9.60 0.81 -16.45
N ASN A 310 -9.80 -0.40 -15.91
CA ASN A 310 -11.10 -1.08 -15.87
C ASN A 310 -11.95 -0.81 -14.60
N LEU A 311 -11.46 0.02 -13.68
CA LEU A 311 -12.16 0.28 -12.42
C LEU A 311 -13.34 1.24 -12.62
N THR A 312 -14.53 0.78 -12.23
CA THR A 312 -15.80 1.52 -12.26
C THR A 312 -15.86 2.62 -11.20
N ILE A 313 -16.52 3.74 -11.52
CA ILE A 313 -16.77 4.82 -10.56
C ILE A 313 -18.04 4.54 -9.75
N ASN A 314 -17.98 4.81 -8.45
CA ASN A 314 -19.05 4.55 -7.49
C ASN A 314 -20.43 5.20 -7.78
N SER A 315 -20.52 6.17 -8.69
CA SER A 315 -21.77 6.88 -9.05
C SER A 315 -22.49 6.29 -10.27
N ASP A 316 -21.93 5.25 -10.90
CA ASP A 316 -22.49 4.64 -12.10
C ASP A 316 -23.16 3.30 -11.77
N ASN A 317 -24.41 3.38 -11.29
CA ASN A 317 -25.25 2.19 -11.05
C ASN A 317 -26.08 1.80 -12.28
N LYS A 318 -25.82 2.40 -13.46
CA LYS A 318 -26.60 2.15 -14.69
C LYS A 318 -25.75 1.65 -15.86
N ASN A 319 -24.51 2.11 -16.02
CA ASN A 319 -23.60 1.56 -17.02
C ASN A 319 -22.60 0.60 -16.34
N LYS A 320 -22.58 -0.65 -16.80
CA LYS A 320 -21.42 -1.52 -16.57
C LYS A 320 -20.26 -0.85 -17.29
N PHE A 321 -19.43 -0.09 -16.57
CA PHE A 321 -18.20 0.46 -17.13
C PHE A 321 -17.38 -0.71 -17.69
N ASN A 322 -17.35 -0.83 -19.01
CA ASN A 322 -16.81 -1.97 -19.71
C ASN A 322 -15.70 -1.45 -20.61
N VAL A 323 -14.48 -1.88 -20.34
CA VAL A 323 -13.40 -1.77 -21.32
C VAL A 323 -13.53 -3.03 -22.15
N THR A 324 -13.78 -2.87 -23.44
CA THR A 324 -14.03 -4.02 -24.30
C THR A 324 -12.78 -4.89 -24.39
N GLN A 325 -12.97 -6.19 -24.63
CA GLN A 325 -11.84 -7.12 -24.73
C GLN A 325 -10.83 -6.72 -25.81
N MET A 326 -11.30 -6.10 -26.90
CA MET A 326 -10.44 -5.54 -27.95
C MET A 326 -9.56 -4.42 -27.39
N SER A 327 -10.17 -3.45 -26.71
CA SER A 327 -9.46 -2.32 -26.11
C SER A 327 -8.48 -2.77 -25.01
N VAL A 328 -8.84 -3.79 -24.22
CA VAL A 328 -7.92 -4.41 -23.25
C VAL A 328 -6.70 -5.01 -23.95
N LYS A 329 -6.92 -5.82 -24.99
CA LYS A 329 -5.83 -6.46 -25.72
C LYS A 329 -4.88 -5.42 -26.34
N ASN A 330 -5.44 -4.39 -26.98
CA ASN A 330 -4.66 -3.31 -27.59
C ASN A 330 -3.86 -2.52 -26.54
N LEU A 331 -4.45 -2.26 -25.36
CA LEU A 331 -3.78 -1.59 -24.25
C LEU A 331 -2.64 -2.47 -23.68
N GLU A 332 -2.90 -3.74 -23.42
CA GLU A 332 -1.90 -4.70 -22.93
C GLU A 332 -0.71 -4.85 -23.88
N GLU A 333 -0.95 -4.79 -25.19
CA GLU A 333 0.12 -4.77 -26.20
C GLU A 333 1.02 -3.54 -26.07
N LYS A 334 0.47 -2.36 -25.76
CA LYS A 334 1.26 -1.14 -25.54
C LYS A 334 2.02 -1.13 -24.23
N VAL A 335 1.41 -1.64 -23.17
CA VAL A 335 2.00 -1.68 -21.82
C VAL A 335 3.29 -2.51 -21.79
N LYS A 336 3.38 -3.56 -22.62
CA LYS A 336 4.59 -4.41 -22.75
C LYS A 336 5.85 -3.61 -23.09
N CYS A 337 5.72 -2.58 -23.92
CA CYS A 337 6.87 -1.78 -24.34
C CYS A 337 7.47 -0.99 -23.16
N PHE A 338 6.64 -0.51 -22.23
CA PHE A 338 7.09 0.15 -21.01
C PHE A 338 7.87 -0.81 -20.09
N VAL A 339 7.37 -2.04 -19.92
CA VAL A 339 8.05 -3.06 -19.11
C VAL A 339 9.45 -3.34 -19.64
N GLU A 340 9.58 -3.55 -20.94
CA GLU A 340 10.86 -3.87 -21.59
C GLU A 340 11.80 -2.67 -21.56
N GLN A 341 11.32 -1.49 -21.96
CA GLN A 341 12.15 -0.29 -22.03
C GLN A 341 12.74 0.09 -20.68
N TYR A 342 11.91 0.12 -19.63
CA TYR A 342 12.38 0.44 -18.29
C TYR A 342 13.20 -0.71 -17.69
N GLY A 343 12.87 -1.97 -18.02
CA GLY A 343 13.65 -3.14 -17.61
C GLY A 343 15.08 -3.20 -18.13
N MET A 344 15.35 -2.54 -19.26
CA MET A 344 16.70 -2.40 -19.83
C MET A 344 17.55 -1.31 -19.17
N GLN A 345 16.95 -0.45 -18.35
CA GLN A 345 17.67 0.65 -17.70
C GLN A 345 18.47 0.18 -16.50
N LYS A 346 19.63 0.79 -16.31
CA LYS A 346 20.50 0.60 -15.16
C LYS A 346 20.67 1.89 -14.39
N GLU A 347 20.55 1.81 -13.08
CA GLU A 347 20.81 2.96 -12.22
C GLU A 347 22.32 3.26 -12.17
N SER A 348 22.69 4.55 -12.26
CA SER A 348 24.04 4.99 -12.58
C SER A 348 25.05 4.79 -11.44
N VAL A 349 24.61 4.76 -10.18
CA VAL A 349 25.45 4.57 -9.00
C VAL A 349 25.59 3.09 -8.64
N THR A 350 24.47 2.41 -8.47
CA THR A 350 24.38 1.01 -8.00
C THR A 350 24.54 -0.02 -9.12
N ASN A 351 24.40 0.40 -10.39
CA ASN A 351 24.44 -0.45 -11.57
C ASN A 351 23.39 -1.59 -11.58
N ILE A 352 22.32 -1.44 -10.79
CA ILE A 352 21.22 -2.41 -10.71
C ILE A 352 20.19 -2.13 -11.80
N ASN A 353 19.70 -3.17 -12.47
CA ASN A 353 18.61 -3.07 -13.43
C ASN A 353 17.29 -2.69 -12.75
N ILE A 354 16.52 -1.82 -13.41
CA ILE A 354 15.16 -1.48 -12.96
C ILE A 354 14.20 -2.65 -13.24
N ASN A 355 13.27 -2.88 -12.33
CA ASN A 355 12.18 -3.83 -12.55
C ASN A 355 11.00 -3.13 -13.24
N GLY A 356 10.96 -3.20 -14.57
CA GLY A 356 9.95 -2.53 -15.39
C GLY A 356 8.50 -2.97 -15.12
N ILE A 357 8.27 -4.14 -14.53
CA ILE A 357 6.94 -4.60 -14.07
C ILE A 357 6.58 -3.91 -12.76
N LEU A 358 7.50 -3.90 -11.79
CA LEU A 358 7.27 -3.30 -10.47
C LEU A 358 6.95 -1.80 -10.57
N THR A 359 7.57 -1.12 -11.53
CA THR A 359 7.44 0.33 -11.71
C THR A 359 6.44 0.74 -12.79
N LEU A 360 5.69 -0.22 -13.33
CA LEU A 360 4.91 -0.03 -14.55
C LEU A 360 3.83 1.04 -14.44
N ASN A 361 3.07 1.03 -13.34
CA ASN A 361 1.96 1.97 -13.14
C ASN A 361 2.48 3.42 -13.07
N GLU A 362 3.60 3.63 -12.38
CA GLU A 362 4.27 4.94 -12.27
C GLU A 362 4.88 5.39 -13.59
N ASN A 363 5.52 4.47 -14.33
CA ASN A 363 6.11 4.77 -15.64
C ASN A 363 5.05 5.18 -16.67
N ILE A 364 3.87 4.53 -16.65
CA ILE A 364 2.72 4.92 -17.49
C ILE A 364 2.24 6.32 -17.09
N ALA A 365 2.09 6.58 -15.79
CA ALA A 365 1.67 7.88 -15.27
C ALA A 365 2.66 9.00 -15.61
N ASP A 366 3.97 8.74 -15.58
CA ASP A 366 5.01 9.69 -15.98
C ASP A 366 4.92 10.08 -17.46
N ASN A 367 4.84 9.09 -18.34
CA ASN A 367 4.82 9.34 -19.78
C ASN A 367 3.49 9.95 -20.24
N GLY A 368 2.38 9.46 -19.67
CA GLY A 368 1.06 10.02 -19.90
C GLY A 368 0.97 11.46 -19.38
N GLY A 369 1.33 11.67 -18.11
CA GLY A 369 1.32 12.97 -17.45
C GLY A 369 2.18 14.02 -18.18
N LEU A 370 3.41 13.66 -18.59
CA LEU A 370 4.28 14.55 -19.37
C LEU A 370 3.60 14.99 -20.67
N LYS A 371 3.08 14.03 -21.46
CA LYS A 371 2.44 14.32 -22.73
C LYS A 371 1.17 15.16 -22.56
N LEU A 372 0.36 14.84 -21.57
CA LEU A 372 -0.90 15.51 -21.26
C LEU A 372 -0.65 16.97 -20.89
N THR A 373 0.23 17.18 -19.92
CA THR A 373 0.52 18.51 -19.38
C THR A 373 1.25 19.37 -20.40
N HIS A 374 2.20 18.82 -21.16
CA HIS A 374 2.87 19.59 -22.21
C HIS A 374 1.88 20.11 -23.27
N ARG A 375 0.94 19.27 -23.72
CA ARG A 375 -0.11 19.70 -24.65
C ARG A 375 -1.00 20.78 -24.04
N ALA A 376 -1.37 20.65 -22.77
CA ALA A 376 -2.18 21.65 -22.07
C ALA A 376 -1.46 22.98 -21.98
N TYR A 377 -0.16 22.95 -21.70
CA TYR A 377 0.69 24.14 -21.68
C TYR A 377 0.78 24.81 -23.05
N MET A 378 1.05 24.05 -24.11
CA MET A 378 1.17 24.62 -25.47
C MET A 378 -0.14 25.25 -25.94
N LYS A 379 -1.30 24.66 -25.60
CA LYS A 379 -2.60 25.30 -25.88
C LYS A 379 -2.85 26.53 -25.04
N TRP A 380 -2.48 26.51 -23.76
CA TRP A 380 -2.54 27.70 -22.91
C TRP A 380 -1.69 28.82 -23.50
N LEU A 381 -0.45 28.52 -23.90
CA LEU A 381 0.50 29.45 -24.50
C LEU A 381 -0.07 30.05 -25.79
N GLN A 382 -0.65 29.21 -26.66
CA GLN A 382 -1.33 29.66 -27.87
C GLN A 382 -2.52 30.58 -27.55
N SER A 383 -3.37 30.21 -26.58
CA SER A 383 -4.52 31.01 -26.16
C SER A 383 -4.11 32.36 -25.54
N ASN A 384 -2.88 32.45 -25.03
CA ASN A 384 -2.29 33.67 -24.47
C ASN A 384 -1.43 34.43 -25.51
N GLY A 385 -1.69 34.25 -26.81
CA GLY A 385 -1.00 34.96 -27.88
C GLY A 385 0.47 34.57 -28.06
N GLY A 386 0.86 33.37 -27.63
CA GLY A 386 2.24 32.86 -27.70
C GLY A 386 3.19 33.48 -26.67
N LYS A 387 2.66 34.22 -25.68
CA LYS A 387 3.45 34.93 -24.67
C LYS A 387 3.34 34.26 -23.31
N ASP A 388 4.46 34.24 -22.60
CA ASP A 388 4.58 33.84 -21.19
C ASP A 388 5.51 34.85 -20.50
N LEU A 389 5.61 34.81 -19.17
CA LEU A 389 6.53 35.68 -18.43
C LEU A 389 7.98 35.36 -18.80
N ARG A 390 8.79 36.41 -18.99
CA ARG A 390 10.22 36.26 -19.24
C ARG A 390 10.94 35.90 -17.95
N VAL A 391 12.02 35.12 -18.07
CA VAL A 391 12.89 34.77 -16.95
C VAL A 391 14.28 35.38 -17.18
N PRO A 392 14.61 36.50 -16.51
CA PRO A 392 15.89 37.18 -16.70
C PRO A 392 17.11 36.30 -16.47
N GLY A 393 18.12 36.41 -17.33
CA GLY A 393 19.31 35.55 -17.31
C GLY A 393 19.10 34.16 -17.93
N PHE A 394 17.88 33.84 -18.35
CA PHE A 394 17.51 32.57 -18.99
C PHE A 394 16.80 32.79 -20.34
N GLU A 395 16.96 33.96 -20.95
CA GLU A 395 16.33 34.36 -22.22
C GLU A 395 16.77 33.51 -23.42
N LYS A 396 17.90 32.81 -23.29
CA LYS A 396 18.36 31.83 -24.29
C LYS A 396 17.45 30.61 -24.42
N PHE A 397 16.59 30.36 -23.42
CA PHE A 397 15.65 29.25 -23.45
C PHE A 397 14.28 29.72 -23.93
N THR A 398 13.65 28.94 -24.80
CA THR A 398 12.25 29.14 -25.18
C THR A 398 11.33 28.75 -24.02
N ASN A 399 10.08 29.23 -24.05
CA ASN A 399 9.09 28.84 -23.05
C ASN A 399 8.83 27.32 -23.01
N GLU A 400 8.91 26.63 -24.15
CA GLU A 400 8.82 25.17 -24.25
C GLU A 400 10.04 24.48 -23.62
N GLN A 401 11.26 25.00 -23.84
CA GLN A 401 12.45 24.51 -23.15
C GLN A 401 12.37 24.74 -21.63
N LEU A 402 11.85 25.89 -21.19
CA LEU A 402 11.61 26.17 -19.77
C LEU A 402 10.59 25.20 -19.15
N PHE A 403 9.55 24.80 -19.89
CA PHE A 403 8.63 23.75 -19.45
C PHE A 403 9.37 22.44 -19.18
N PHE A 404 10.19 21.96 -20.12
CA PHE A 404 10.93 20.71 -19.94
C PHE A 404 11.98 20.81 -18.83
N ILE A 405 12.67 21.96 -18.70
CA ILE A 405 13.58 22.23 -17.59
C ILE A 405 12.84 22.08 -16.26
N SER A 406 11.66 22.68 -16.12
CA SER A 406 10.86 22.56 -14.90
C SER A 406 10.35 21.14 -14.66
N TYR A 407 10.01 20.40 -15.71
CA TYR A 407 9.69 18.98 -15.63
C TYR A 407 10.85 18.17 -15.04
N GLY A 408 12.07 18.35 -15.56
CA GLY A 408 13.25 17.67 -15.02
C GLY A 408 13.50 18.02 -13.55
N ARG A 409 13.19 19.26 -13.15
CA ARG A 409 13.32 19.72 -11.76
C ARG A 409 12.37 19.04 -10.77
N THR A 410 11.27 18.47 -11.25
CA THR A 410 10.32 17.70 -10.42
C THR A 410 10.98 16.52 -9.73
N PHE A 411 12.00 15.95 -10.37
CA PHE A 411 12.65 14.73 -9.91
C PHE A 411 13.94 14.98 -9.13
N CYS A 412 14.38 16.23 -8.96
CA CYS A 412 15.67 16.49 -8.29
C CYS A 412 15.66 15.94 -6.87
N GLU A 413 16.51 14.94 -6.65
CA GLU A 413 16.71 14.31 -5.35
C GLU A 413 18.17 13.89 -5.16
N TYR A 414 18.60 13.87 -3.91
CA TYR A 414 19.84 13.24 -3.48
C TYR A 414 19.52 12.07 -2.55
N LYS A 415 20.02 10.89 -2.90
CA LYS A 415 19.86 9.66 -2.11
C LYS A 415 21.22 9.03 -1.86
N SER A 416 21.46 8.59 -0.63
CA SER A 416 22.60 7.72 -0.34
C SER A 416 22.44 6.39 -1.07
N GLU A 417 23.55 5.78 -1.48
CA GLU A 417 23.59 4.55 -2.29
C GLU A 417 22.68 3.43 -1.71
N ASN A 418 22.73 3.22 -0.39
CA ASN A 418 21.89 2.22 0.28
C ASN A 418 20.37 2.50 0.19
N MET A 419 19.95 3.76 0.14
CA MET A 419 18.54 4.15 -0.04
C MET A 419 18.12 3.96 -1.49
N LEU A 420 19.00 4.26 -2.43
CA LEU A 420 18.78 4.05 -3.85
C LEU A 420 18.64 2.56 -4.18
N GLU A 421 19.52 1.71 -3.65
CA GLU A 421 19.36 0.25 -3.76
C GLU A 421 18.03 -0.23 -3.18
N ASN A 422 17.63 0.30 -2.01
CA ASN A 422 16.39 -0.08 -1.36
C ASN A 422 15.18 0.31 -2.20
N GLN A 423 15.19 1.51 -2.80
CA GLN A 423 14.17 1.93 -3.76
C GLN A 423 14.10 0.98 -4.96
N ILE A 424 15.22 0.65 -5.60
CA ILE A 424 15.21 -0.22 -6.78
C ILE A 424 14.65 -1.62 -6.44
N LYS A 425 14.95 -2.13 -5.25
CA LYS A 425 14.53 -3.48 -4.80
C LYS A 425 13.08 -3.56 -4.33
N THR A 426 12.47 -2.46 -3.87
CA THR A 426 11.17 -2.49 -3.16
C THR A 426 10.19 -1.36 -3.52
N GLY A 427 10.67 -0.26 -4.09
CA GLY A 427 9.87 0.89 -4.44
C GLY A 427 9.09 0.69 -5.73
N LYS A 428 7.92 1.32 -5.81
CA LYS A 428 7.09 1.35 -7.03
C LYS A 428 7.55 2.41 -8.04
N HIS A 429 8.33 3.40 -7.60
CA HIS A 429 8.85 4.42 -8.49
C HIS A 429 10.25 4.06 -8.97
N THR A 430 10.46 4.12 -10.28
CA THR A 430 11.78 4.15 -10.90
C THR A 430 12.65 5.28 -10.28
N PRO A 431 13.98 5.15 -10.15
CA PRO A 431 14.85 6.25 -9.70
C PRO A 431 14.70 7.52 -10.56
N ALA A 432 14.83 8.69 -9.92
CA ALA A 432 14.58 10.01 -10.51
C ALA A 432 15.30 10.28 -11.84
N GLU A 433 16.59 9.93 -11.94
CA GLU A 433 17.38 10.12 -13.15
C GLU A 433 16.79 9.37 -14.35
N ILE A 434 16.38 8.11 -14.13
CA ILE A 434 15.82 7.27 -15.17
C ILE A 434 14.39 7.71 -15.50
N ARG A 435 13.56 8.07 -14.49
CA ARG A 435 12.20 8.62 -14.72
C ARG A 435 12.25 9.79 -15.69
N THR A 436 13.13 10.76 -15.39
CA THR A 436 13.31 11.98 -16.19
C THR A 436 13.78 11.65 -17.61
N ASN A 437 14.90 10.92 -17.72
CA ASN A 437 15.57 10.75 -19.00
C ASN A 437 14.77 9.83 -19.95
N VAL A 438 14.21 8.73 -19.45
CA VAL A 438 13.46 7.77 -20.29
C VAL A 438 12.15 8.39 -20.77
N ALA A 439 11.39 9.05 -19.90
CA ALA A 439 10.14 9.68 -20.29
C ALA A 439 10.35 10.78 -21.35
N LEU A 440 11.38 11.62 -21.20
CA LEU A 440 11.73 12.63 -22.20
C LEU A 440 12.26 12.02 -23.50
N SER A 441 13.04 10.94 -23.42
CA SER A 441 13.52 10.23 -24.62
C SER A 441 12.37 9.68 -25.47
N ASN A 442 11.25 9.28 -24.84
CA ASN A 442 10.04 8.84 -25.52
C ASN A 442 9.28 9.98 -26.20
N TYR A 443 9.50 11.23 -25.77
CA TYR A 443 8.66 12.35 -26.14
C TYR A 443 9.29 13.21 -27.23
N LYS A 444 8.84 13.06 -28.48
CA LYS A 444 9.40 13.77 -29.64
C LYS A 444 9.48 15.31 -29.48
N PRO A 445 8.45 15.99 -28.97
CA PRO A 445 8.52 17.45 -28.77
C PRO A 445 9.71 17.87 -27.91
N PHE A 446 10.12 17.06 -26.93
CA PHE A 446 11.33 17.34 -26.15
C PHE A 446 12.60 17.32 -27.02
N SER A 447 12.80 16.25 -27.80
CA SER A 447 13.98 16.13 -28.66
C SER A 447 14.03 17.25 -29.71
N ASP A 448 12.86 17.70 -30.19
CA ASP A 448 12.75 18.82 -31.13
C ASP A 448 13.07 20.16 -30.43
N ALA A 449 12.52 20.40 -29.23
CA ALA A 449 12.76 21.62 -28.47
C ALA A 449 14.23 21.84 -28.10
N PHE A 450 15.00 20.77 -27.84
CA PHE A 450 16.43 20.84 -27.54
C PHE A 450 17.35 20.51 -28.73
N ASN A 451 16.77 20.29 -29.92
CA ASN A 451 17.51 19.91 -31.13
C ASN A 451 18.43 18.69 -30.93
N CYS A 452 17.95 17.67 -30.21
CA CYS A 452 18.75 16.50 -29.89
C CYS A 452 19.00 15.63 -31.14
N PRO A 453 20.27 15.38 -31.52
CA PRO A 453 20.60 14.56 -32.67
C PRO A 453 19.96 13.17 -32.56
N VAL A 454 19.52 12.62 -33.70
CA VAL A 454 19.10 11.21 -33.77
C VAL A 454 20.26 10.34 -33.29
N TYR A 455 19.95 9.32 -32.50
CA TYR A 455 20.93 8.43 -31.84
C TYR A 455 21.64 9.03 -30.61
N SER A 456 21.36 10.27 -30.23
CA SER A 456 21.78 10.76 -28.91
C SER A 456 21.05 9.99 -27.79
N LYS A 457 21.59 10.01 -26.56
CA LYS A 457 21.00 9.30 -25.42
C LYS A 457 19.54 9.72 -25.15
N MET A 458 19.24 10.99 -25.39
CA MET A 458 17.91 11.56 -25.22
C MET A 458 17.06 11.59 -26.50
N ASN A 459 17.56 11.00 -27.60
CA ASN A 459 16.80 10.73 -28.83
C ASN A 459 17.25 9.40 -29.48
N PRO A 460 17.13 8.27 -28.76
CA PRO A 460 17.68 6.99 -29.20
C PRO A 460 16.88 6.37 -30.37
N LYS A 461 17.52 5.49 -31.15
CA LYS A 461 16.86 4.75 -32.26
C LYS A 461 15.64 3.99 -31.77
N ASP A 462 15.73 3.38 -30.60
CA ASP A 462 14.65 2.61 -30.02
C ASP A 462 13.48 3.51 -29.62
N ALA A 463 13.71 4.77 -29.24
CA ALA A 463 12.64 5.75 -29.08
C ALA A 463 12.04 6.18 -30.42
N HIS A 464 12.82 6.23 -31.51
CA HIS A 464 12.29 6.43 -32.87
C HIS A 464 11.40 5.26 -33.33
N ASN A 465 11.78 4.01 -33.00
CA ASN A 465 10.95 2.83 -33.20
C ASN A 465 9.73 2.87 -32.27
N PHE A 466 9.86 3.24 -31.00
CA PHE A 466 8.76 3.46 -30.05
C PHE A 466 7.76 4.54 -30.55
N ARG A 467 8.27 5.58 -31.22
CA ARG A 467 7.48 6.65 -31.85
C ARG A 467 6.79 6.17 -33.13
N LYS A 468 7.40 5.24 -33.89
CA LYS A 468 6.84 4.64 -35.13
C LYS A 468 5.87 3.47 -34.86
N ASP A 469 6.13 2.63 -33.87
CA ASP A 469 5.35 1.43 -33.50
C ASP A 469 4.09 1.76 -32.66
N ASN A 470 3.80 3.05 -32.53
CA ASN A 470 2.44 3.56 -32.29
C ASN A 470 1.58 3.58 -33.59
N LEU A 471 2.11 3.06 -34.70
CA LEU A 471 1.41 2.49 -35.86
C LEU A 471 1.91 1.03 -36.08
N TRP A 472 1.49 0.21 -35.12
CA TRP A 472 1.25 -1.23 -35.05
C TRP A 472 1.62 -2.16 -36.23
N VAL A 473 2.68 -2.97 -36.07
CA VAL A 473 2.66 -4.40 -36.42
C VAL A 473 3.60 -5.17 -35.49
N LEU A 474 3.11 -6.24 -34.84
CA LEU A 474 3.73 -7.57 -34.86
C LEU A 474 2.67 -8.63 -34.52
N GLU A 475 2.54 -9.60 -35.43
CA GLU A 475 1.72 -10.79 -35.30
C GLU A 475 2.09 -11.62 -34.06
N LYS A 476 1.05 -12.20 -33.46
CA LYS A 476 1.07 -13.24 -32.43
C LYS A 476 1.92 -12.94 -31.18
N ILE A 477 1.31 -12.30 -30.19
CA ILE A 477 1.73 -12.47 -28.79
C ILE A 477 0.54 -12.85 -27.89
N ASN A 478 0.30 -14.15 -27.90
CA ASN A 478 0.07 -15.04 -26.76
C ASN A 478 -0.37 -14.39 -25.43
N LEU A 479 -1.60 -14.72 -25.02
CA LEU A 479 -2.19 -14.53 -23.68
C LEU A 479 -1.25 -14.91 -22.52
N GLU A 480 -0.21 -15.71 -22.77
CA GLU A 480 0.89 -16.01 -21.85
C GLU A 480 1.50 -14.82 -21.09
N LYS A 481 1.55 -13.58 -21.64
CA LYS A 481 2.30 -12.47 -21.00
C LYS A 481 1.61 -11.87 -19.76
N LEU A 482 0.29 -11.92 -19.67
CA LEU A 482 -0.46 -11.46 -18.48
C LEU A 482 -0.41 -12.50 -17.33
N TYR A 483 -0.38 -13.80 -17.67
CA TYR A 483 -0.16 -14.90 -16.71
C TYR A 483 1.23 -14.88 -16.05
N LYS A 484 2.20 -14.25 -16.74
CA LYS A 484 3.62 -14.29 -16.41
C LYS A 484 4.03 -13.32 -15.29
N GLU A 485 3.31 -12.24 -15.03
CA GLU A 485 3.78 -11.18 -14.10
C GLU A 485 3.41 -11.45 -12.62
N THR A 486 2.24 -12.03 -12.35
CA THR A 486 1.72 -12.23 -10.99
C THR A 486 2.50 -13.28 -10.20
N ALA A 487 2.78 -14.44 -10.82
CA ALA A 487 3.58 -15.50 -10.20
C ALA A 487 5.02 -15.03 -9.95
N SER A 488 5.60 -14.31 -10.91
CA SER A 488 6.97 -13.77 -10.85
C SER A 488 7.15 -12.74 -9.74
N ARG A 489 6.17 -11.84 -9.57
CA ARG A 489 6.12 -10.90 -8.44
C ARG A 489 6.06 -11.64 -7.10
N SER A 490 5.11 -12.58 -6.98
CA SER A 490 4.90 -13.38 -5.78
C SER A 490 6.17 -14.14 -5.36
N LEU A 491 6.89 -14.76 -6.29
CA LEU A 491 8.15 -15.45 -6.00
C LEU A 491 9.28 -14.47 -5.63
N SER A 492 9.37 -13.34 -6.33
CA SER A 492 10.40 -12.32 -6.12
C SER A 492 10.33 -11.65 -4.75
N GLU A 493 9.15 -11.62 -4.11
CA GLU A 493 8.96 -11.10 -2.76
C GLU A 493 9.55 -12.03 -1.67
N TYR A 494 9.64 -13.33 -1.96
CA TYR A 494 9.94 -14.37 -0.96
C TYR A 494 11.35 -14.93 -1.08
N LEU A 495 11.77 -15.24 -2.31
CA LEU A 495 13.01 -15.96 -2.58
C LEU A 495 14.27 -15.16 -2.24
N ASN A 496 15.21 -15.82 -1.56
CA ASN A 496 16.53 -15.30 -1.21
C ASN A 496 17.63 -16.11 -1.92
N PHE A 497 18.00 -15.65 -3.11
CA PHE A 497 19.00 -16.30 -3.96
C PHE A 497 20.42 -16.33 -3.37
N SER A 498 20.71 -15.57 -2.31
CA SER A 498 22.00 -15.63 -1.62
C SER A 498 22.15 -16.88 -0.73
N VAL A 499 21.11 -17.70 -0.59
CA VAL A 499 21.13 -18.93 0.21
C VAL A 499 21.06 -20.12 -0.73
N ASN A 500 22.00 -21.05 -0.61
CA ASN A 500 21.93 -22.30 -1.33
C ASN A 500 20.74 -23.13 -0.79
N PRO A 501 19.76 -23.53 -1.62
CA PRO A 501 18.59 -24.30 -1.20
C PRO A 501 18.95 -25.65 -0.57
N CYS A 502 20.06 -26.28 -0.95
CA CYS A 502 20.54 -27.54 -0.35
C CYS A 502 21.06 -27.35 1.08
N ASN A 503 21.47 -26.13 1.44
CA ASN A 503 21.97 -25.83 2.79
C ASN A 503 20.84 -25.38 3.72
N ASN A 504 19.92 -24.54 3.23
CA ASN A 504 18.78 -24.07 4.02
C ASN A 504 17.61 -23.66 3.12
N PHE A 505 16.78 -24.63 2.76
CA PHE A 505 15.64 -24.41 1.87
C PHE A 505 14.64 -23.39 2.42
N TYR A 506 14.42 -23.36 3.74
CA TYR A 506 13.54 -22.39 4.40
C TYR A 506 14.03 -20.94 4.23
N LYS A 507 15.33 -20.68 4.46
CA LYS A 507 15.91 -19.35 4.24
C LYS A 507 15.96 -18.99 2.77
N PHE A 508 16.09 -19.96 1.88
CA PHE A 508 15.97 -19.74 0.44
C PHE A 508 14.53 -19.36 0.05
N SER A 509 13.52 -20.11 0.54
CA SER A 509 12.11 -19.91 0.20
C SER A 509 11.49 -18.67 0.84
N CYS A 510 11.97 -18.26 2.03
CA CYS A 510 11.35 -17.22 2.84
C CYS A 510 12.25 -16.02 3.16
N GLY A 511 13.57 -16.13 2.92
CA GLY A 511 14.53 -15.23 3.55
C GLY A 511 14.42 -13.77 3.15
N LYS A 512 13.98 -13.46 1.93
CA LYS A 512 13.78 -12.07 1.50
C LYS A 512 12.54 -11.50 2.18
N TRP A 513 11.45 -12.28 2.23
CA TRP A 513 10.24 -11.91 2.92
C TRP A 513 10.47 -11.68 4.43
N ILE A 514 11.21 -12.56 5.11
CA ILE A 514 11.55 -12.41 6.53
C ILE A 514 12.35 -11.12 6.78
N LYS A 515 13.33 -10.80 5.93
CA LYS A 515 14.10 -9.55 6.02
C LYS A 515 13.22 -8.31 5.84
N THR A 516 12.24 -8.38 4.95
CA THR A 516 11.26 -7.29 4.76
C THR A 516 10.41 -7.10 6.03
N GLN A 517 9.88 -8.17 6.63
CA GLN A 517 9.12 -8.06 7.88
C GLN A 517 9.97 -7.50 9.04
N GLN A 518 11.24 -7.92 9.14
CA GLN A 518 12.19 -7.39 10.12
C GLN A 518 12.42 -5.88 10.00
N ARG A 519 12.37 -5.33 8.79
CA ARG A 519 12.53 -3.88 8.55
C ARG A 519 11.29 -3.09 8.94
N ILE A 520 10.11 -3.64 8.65
CA ILE A 520 8.81 -3.00 8.92
C ILE A 520 8.56 -2.88 10.43
N TYR A 521 8.80 -3.96 11.20
CA TYR A 521 8.38 -4.04 12.61
C TYR A 521 9.49 -3.74 13.64
N ARG A 522 10.40 -2.80 13.35
CA ARG A 522 11.53 -2.45 14.26
C ARG A 522 11.11 -1.81 15.60
N SER A 523 9.83 -1.47 15.82
CA SER A 523 9.34 -0.79 17.04
C SER A 523 8.54 -1.71 17.98
N GLY A 524 9.23 -2.29 18.98
CA GLY A 524 8.73 -2.47 20.36
C GLY A 524 7.46 -3.29 20.68
N SER A 525 6.77 -3.94 19.73
CA SER A 525 5.61 -4.81 20.05
C SER A 525 5.96 -6.30 20.02
N ASP A 526 5.68 -7.00 21.12
CA ASP A 526 5.81 -8.46 21.24
C ASP A 526 4.88 -9.18 20.23
N THR A 527 5.41 -9.60 19.08
CA THR A 527 4.57 -10.19 18.00
C THR A 527 5.22 -11.40 17.31
N ILE A 528 4.43 -12.48 17.12
CA ILE A 528 4.73 -13.71 16.34
C ILE A 528 3.91 -13.67 15.05
N PHE A 529 4.54 -13.76 13.89
CA PHE A 529 3.92 -13.69 12.56
C PHE A 529 4.16 -14.96 11.74
N SER A 530 3.19 -15.88 11.60
CA SER A 530 3.24 -17.01 10.64
C SER A 530 2.40 -16.71 9.38
N ILE A 531 2.59 -17.39 8.25
CA ILE A 531 1.76 -17.18 7.04
C ILE A 531 0.26 -17.38 7.28
N HIS A 532 -0.12 -18.36 8.12
CA HIS A 532 -1.52 -18.55 8.52
C HIS A 532 -2.03 -17.38 9.37
N LYS A 533 -1.14 -16.73 10.14
CA LYS A 533 -1.42 -15.44 10.81
C LYS A 533 -1.30 -14.23 9.89
N ILE A 534 -0.59 -14.29 8.78
CA ILE A 534 -0.30 -13.12 7.92
C ILE A 534 -1.28 -12.97 6.79
N ASN A 535 -1.98 -14.01 6.34
CA ASN A 535 -3.22 -13.73 5.62
C ASN A 535 -4.15 -12.86 6.49
N PHE A 536 -4.17 -13.12 7.82
CA PHE A 536 -4.82 -12.29 8.83
C PHE A 536 -4.09 -10.98 9.20
N TYR A 537 -2.74 -10.85 9.22
CA TYR A 537 -2.01 -9.61 9.60
C TYR A 537 -1.54 -8.73 8.42
N LYS A 538 -1.29 -9.29 7.22
CA LYS A 538 -1.38 -8.51 5.95
C LYS A 538 -2.82 -8.06 5.75
N LEU A 539 -3.83 -8.74 6.31
CA LEU A 539 -5.09 -8.12 6.69
C LEU A 539 -4.84 -7.06 7.79
N VAL A 540 -4.59 -7.34 9.06
CA VAL A 540 -4.59 -6.34 10.17
C VAL A 540 -3.90 -4.99 9.86
N ASP A 541 -2.73 -4.93 9.22
CA ASP A 541 -2.07 -3.66 8.82
C ASP A 541 -2.20 -3.27 7.33
N GLY A 542 -2.56 -4.19 6.42
CA GLY A 542 -2.57 -3.94 4.97
C GLY A 542 -3.91 -4.16 4.26
N ASN A 543 -4.80 -4.99 4.81
CA ASN A 543 -6.06 -5.40 4.17
C ASN A 543 -7.24 -5.55 5.15
N ILE A 544 -7.12 -5.44 6.46
CA ILE A 544 -8.18 -5.06 7.38
C ILE A 544 -8.19 -3.57 7.36
N PHE A 545 -7.05 -2.88 7.46
CA PHE A 545 -7.09 -1.44 7.23
C PHE A 545 -7.61 -1.13 5.83
N VAL A 546 -7.24 -1.85 4.75
CA VAL A 546 -7.78 -1.59 3.41
C VAL A 546 -9.16 -2.22 3.13
N VAL A 547 -9.49 -3.44 3.57
CA VAL A 547 -10.85 -4.03 3.41
C VAL A 547 -11.84 -3.41 4.39
N LEU A 548 -11.46 -3.13 5.64
CA LEU A 548 -12.26 -2.31 6.56
C LEU A 548 -12.30 -0.86 6.04
N LEU A 549 -11.24 -0.21 5.55
CA LEU A 549 -11.38 1.12 4.91
C LEU A 549 -12.22 1.07 3.63
N HIS A 550 -12.17 -0.02 2.87
CA HIS A 550 -12.98 -0.21 1.66
C HIS A 550 -14.44 -0.40 2.05
N LEU A 551 -14.75 -1.31 2.98
CA LEU A 551 -16.08 -1.51 3.57
C LEU A 551 -16.58 -0.27 4.30
N LEU A 552 -15.73 0.44 5.05
CA LEU A 552 -16.05 1.70 5.73
C LEU A 552 -16.25 2.83 4.71
N SER A 553 -15.52 2.82 3.60
CA SER A 553 -15.72 3.74 2.48
C SER A 553 -17.04 3.41 1.76
N GLU A 554 -17.35 2.14 1.51
CA GLU A 554 -18.61 1.70 0.94
C GLU A 554 -19.80 1.99 1.86
N PHE A 555 -19.63 1.75 3.16
CA PHE A 555 -20.57 2.08 4.23
C PHE A 555 -20.82 3.59 4.31
N LYS A 556 -19.77 4.42 4.35
CA LYS A 556 -19.88 5.89 4.30
C LYS A 556 -20.53 6.38 3.00
N LYS A 557 -20.36 5.68 1.89
CA LYS A 557 -20.95 5.98 0.58
C LYS A 557 -22.34 5.35 0.36
N ARG A 558 -22.96 4.76 1.39
CA ARG A 558 -24.27 4.07 1.34
C ARG A 558 -24.36 2.90 0.36
N LYS A 559 -23.23 2.36 -0.12
CA LYS A 559 -23.22 1.22 -1.05
C LYS A 559 -23.66 -0.10 -0.42
N LEU A 560 -23.68 -0.16 0.91
CA LEU A 560 -24.14 -1.31 1.69
C LEU A 560 -25.59 -1.11 2.17
N ASN A 561 -26.24 0.03 1.84
CA ASN A 561 -27.60 0.30 2.26
C ASN A 561 -28.55 -0.67 1.55
N GLY A 562 -29.43 -1.31 2.32
CA GLY A 562 -30.34 -2.33 1.82
C GLY A 562 -29.77 -3.76 1.81
N GLU A 563 -28.47 -3.94 2.09
CA GLU A 563 -27.91 -5.30 2.25
C GLU A 563 -28.20 -5.92 3.63
N SER A 564 -28.46 -5.08 4.64
CA SER A 564 -28.92 -5.48 5.97
C SER A 564 -29.58 -4.32 6.72
N LYS A 565 -30.61 -4.62 7.52
CA LYS A 565 -31.26 -3.69 8.44
C LYS A 565 -30.26 -3.13 9.47
N VAL A 566 -29.40 -3.99 10.02
CA VAL A 566 -28.39 -3.59 11.03
C VAL A 566 -27.41 -2.58 10.45
N VAL A 567 -26.99 -2.76 9.19
CA VAL A 567 -26.07 -1.83 8.53
C VAL A 567 -26.72 -0.46 8.34
N ASN A 568 -28.01 -0.41 7.97
CA ASN A 568 -28.76 0.85 7.95
C ASN A 568 -28.84 1.49 9.35
N THR A 569 -29.04 0.70 10.41
CA THR A 569 -29.07 1.19 11.79
C THR A 569 -27.73 1.76 12.24
N ILE A 570 -26.61 1.06 11.98
CA ILE A 570 -25.26 1.55 12.29
C ILE A 570 -25.02 2.87 11.55
N TYR A 571 -25.50 3.00 10.30
CA TYR A 571 -25.36 4.22 9.51
C TYR A 571 -26.12 5.39 10.15
N ASN A 572 -27.37 5.16 10.57
CA ASN A 572 -28.16 6.18 11.24
C ASN A 572 -27.53 6.61 12.56
N LEU A 573 -26.98 5.68 13.36
CA LEU A 573 -26.26 5.99 14.60
C LEU A 573 -25.01 6.84 14.32
N GLN A 574 -24.30 6.59 13.22
CA GLN A 574 -23.18 7.45 12.81
C GLN A 574 -23.61 8.87 12.47
N LYS A 575 -24.81 9.04 11.90
CA LYS A 575 -25.39 10.36 11.61
C LYS A 575 -25.81 11.06 12.90
N GLU A 576 -26.39 10.33 13.85
CA GLU A 576 -26.72 10.88 15.17
C GLU A 576 -25.47 11.33 15.94
N CYS A 577 -24.30 10.71 15.71
CA CYS A 577 -23.03 11.21 16.22
C CYS A 577 -22.70 12.63 15.72
N GLU A 578 -23.18 13.05 14.54
CA GLU A 578 -22.93 14.39 13.98
C GLU A 578 -23.66 15.50 14.74
N LYS A 579 -24.65 15.15 15.57
CA LYS A 579 -25.37 16.09 16.45
C LYS A 579 -24.64 16.37 17.76
N LEU A 580 -23.54 15.65 18.04
CA LEU A 580 -22.72 15.88 19.23
C LEU A 580 -21.76 17.05 19.02
N SER A 581 -21.19 17.55 20.11
CA SER A 581 -20.08 18.50 20.06
C SER A 581 -18.95 17.95 19.20
N GLU A 582 -18.28 18.80 18.42
CA GLU A 582 -17.30 18.43 17.39
C GLU A 582 -16.20 17.47 17.90
N SER A 583 -15.77 17.64 19.16
CA SER A 583 -14.81 16.79 19.87
C SER A 583 -15.28 15.34 20.12
N ARG A 584 -16.59 15.09 20.14
CA ARG A 584 -17.21 13.79 20.46
C ARG A 584 -17.72 13.04 19.23
N ILE A 585 -17.80 13.69 18.06
CA ILE A 585 -18.31 13.10 16.81
C ILE A 585 -17.43 11.92 16.39
N VAL A 586 -16.10 12.11 16.34
CA VAL A 586 -15.15 11.09 15.85
C VAL A 586 -15.09 9.89 16.79
N ASP A 587 -15.05 10.12 18.10
CA ASP A 587 -15.05 9.05 19.11
C ASP A 587 -16.35 8.26 19.06
N CYS A 588 -17.48 8.96 18.95
CA CYS A 588 -18.78 8.34 18.74
C CYS A 588 -18.78 7.48 17.48
N GLN A 589 -18.37 8.02 16.34
CA GLN A 589 -18.34 7.30 15.07
C GLN A 589 -17.43 6.06 15.13
N LEU A 590 -16.26 6.13 15.77
CA LEU A 590 -15.36 4.99 15.92
C LEU A 590 -15.94 3.87 16.80
N GLU A 591 -16.59 4.23 17.91
CA GLU A 591 -17.27 3.26 18.78
C GLU A 591 -18.44 2.58 18.04
N ILE A 592 -19.22 3.34 17.27
CA ILE A 592 -20.28 2.79 16.40
C ILE A 592 -19.71 1.84 15.34
N LEU A 593 -18.54 2.15 14.74
CA LEU A 593 -17.91 1.26 13.76
C LEU A 593 -17.38 -0.03 14.38
N ASN A 594 -16.77 0.06 15.56
CA ASN A 594 -16.32 -1.12 16.29
C ASN A 594 -17.48 -2.04 16.64
N TYR A 595 -18.61 -1.46 17.08
CA TYR A 595 -19.86 -2.18 17.28
C TYR A 595 -20.37 -2.82 15.97
N GLY A 596 -20.17 -2.17 14.83
CA GLY A 596 -20.62 -2.63 13.51
C GLY A 596 -19.72 -3.66 12.80
N LYS A 597 -18.54 -3.99 13.33
CA LYS A 597 -17.54 -4.86 12.66
C LYS A 597 -18.10 -6.22 12.25
N TYR A 598 -18.92 -6.85 13.10
CA TYR A 598 -19.51 -8.16 12.81
C TYR A 598 -20.48 -8.10 11.61
N ALA A 599 -21.31 -7.06 11.55
CA ALA A 599 -22.21 -6.83 10.41
C ALA A 599 -21.44 -6.61 9.10
N LEU A 600 -20.42 -5.75 9.12
CA LEU A 600 -19.61 -5.42 7.94
C LEU A 600 -18.82 -6.64 7.43
N SER A 601 -18.25 -7.44 8.34
CA SER A 601 -17.51 -8.66 7.99
C SER A 601 -18.42 -9.71 7.35
N SER A 602 -19.65 -9.84 7.84
CA SER A 602 -20.64 -10.78 7.29
C SER A 602 -21.00 -10.44 5.84
N ILE A 603 -21.14 -9.15 5.51
CA ILE A 603 -21.39 -8.70 4.14
C ILE A 603 -20.19 -8.95 3.22
N HIS A 604 -18.98 -8.67 3.70
CA HIS A 604 -17.76 -8.91 2.91
C HIS A 604 -17.63 -10.37 2.49
N ILE A 605 -17.85 -11.29 3.43
CA ILE A 605 -17.76 -12.73 3.17
C ILE A 605 -18.84 -13.17 2.16
N LYS A 606 -20.06 -12.64 2.26
CA LYS A 606 -21.13 -12.88 1.26
C LYS A 606 -20.70 -12.45 -0.14
N ARG A 607 -20.11 -11.26 -0.30
CA ARG A 607 -19.65 -10.75 -1.60
C ARG A 607 -18.46 -11.53 -2.16
N SER A 608 -17.50 -11.89 -1.32
CA SER A 608 -16.33 -12.70 -1.72
C SER A 608 -16.75 -14.09 -2.20
N LYS A 609 -17.73 -14.70 -1.53
CA LYS A 609 -18.37 -15.95 -1.99
C LYS A 609 -18.93 -15.82 -3.42
N LEU A 610 -19.75 -14.79 -3.67
CA LEU A 610 -20.35 -14.57 -4.99
C LEU A 610 -19.31 -14.33 -6.08
N LYS A 611 -18.20 -13.67 -5.75
CA LYS A 611 -17.08 -13.44 -6.67
C LYS A 611 -16.39 -14.76 -7.06
N SER A 612 -16.04 -15.59 -6.08
CA SER A 612 -15.39 -16.88 -6.35
C SER A 612 -16.32 -17.87 -7.07
N GLU A 613 -17.62 -17.85 -6.79
CA GLU A 613 -18.62 -18.63 -7.54
C GLU A 613 -18.71 -18.17 -9.00
N LYS A 614 -18.68 -16.86 -9.26
CA LYS A 614 -18.69 -16.32 -10.63
C LYS A 614 -17.44 -16.67 -11.43
N ASN A 615 -16.28 -16.72 -10.77
CA ASN A 615 -14.98 -16.93 -11.41
C ASN A 615 -14.63 -18.40 -11.67
N GLY A 616 -15.41 -19.36 -11.12
CA GLY A 616 -15.09 -20.79 -11.24
C GLY A 616 -13.92 -21.25 -10.36
N ASP A 617 -13.51 -20.48 -9.34
CA ASP A 617 -12.38 -20.81 -8.46
C ASP A 617 -12.53 -22.20 -7.83
N TYR A 618 -13.77 -22.53 -7.44
CA TYR A 618 -14.10 -23.80 -6.78
C TYR A 618 -14.00 -25.00 -7.70
N ASP A 619 -14.16 -24.84 -9.01
CA ASP A 619 -14.10 -25.97 -9.96
C ASP A 619 -12.68 -26.52 -10.03
N ILE A 620 -11.68 -25.62 -10.05
CA ILE A 620 -10.25 -26.00 -10.01
C ILE A 620 -9.92 -26.65 -8.67
N ILE A 621 -10.43 -26.12 -7.55
CA ILE A 621 -10.15 -26.65 -6.21
C ILE A 621 -10.78 -28.02 -6.01
N GLU A 622 -11.99 -28.22 -6.49
CA GLU A 622 -12.67 -29.52 -6.44
C GLU A 622 -11.93 -30.56 -7.29
N ASP A 623 -11.44 -30.19 -8.49
CA ASP A 623 -10.54 -31.04 -9.30
C ASP A 623 -9.25 -31.39 -8.54
N MET A 624 -8.58 -30.41 -7.92
CA MET A 624 -7.39 -30.64 -7.10
C MET A 624 -7.67 -31.62 -5.95
N ILE A 625 -8.78 -31.45 -5.25
CA ILE A 625 -9.21 -32.32 -4.14
C ILE A 625 -9.43 -33.75 -4.62
N VAL A 626 -10.12 -33.92 -5.76
CA VAL A 626 -10.36 -35.25 -6.34
C VAL A 626 -9.04 -35.94 -6.69
N ARG A 627 -8.10 -35.22 -7.33
CA ARG A 627 -6.79 -35.76 -7.70
C ARG A 627 -5.93 -36.11 -6.48
N ILE A 628 -5.92 -35.25 -5.46
CA ILE A 628 -5.21 -35.51 -4.20
C ILE A 628 -5.80 -36.74 -3.49
N LYS A 629 -7.12 -36.88 -3.45
CA LYS A 629 -7.77 -38.06 -2.88
C LYS A 629 -7.41 -39.34 -3.64
N GLU A 630 -7.38 -39.31 -4.96
CA GLU A 630 -7.00 -40.49 -5.74
C GLU A 630 -5.54 -40.88 -5.51
N GLU A 631 -4.62 -39.93 -5.49
CA GLU A 631 -3.21 -40.22 -5.17
C GLU A 631 -3.02 -40.72 -3.73
N PHE A 632 -3.85 -40.26 -2.79
CA PHE A 632 -3.85 -40.80 -1.43
C PHE A 632 -4.36 -42.25 -1.42
N ARG A 633 -5.42 -42.56 -2.19
CA ARG A 633 -5.93 -43.92 -2.34
C ARG A 633 -4.84 -44.88 -2.87
N LEU A 634 -4.12 -44.47 -3.91
CA LEU A 634 -3.00 -45.23 -4.48
C LEU A 634 -1.85 -45.39 -3.48
N LEU A 635 -1.52 -44.33 -2.74
CA LEU A 635 -0.46 -44.40 -1.72
C LEU A 635 -0.82 -45.38 -0.59
N ILE A 636 -2.10 -45.49 -0.22
CA ILE A 636 -2.55 -46.51 0.75
C ILE A 636 -2.31 -47.91 0.17
N ASP A 637 -2.69 -48.16 -1.08
CA ASP A 637 -2.51 -49.46 -1.75
C ASP A 637 -1.03 -49.87 -1.91
N GLU A 638 -0.12 -48.91 -2.06
CA GLU A 638 1.33 -49.12 -2.11
C GLU A 638 1.91 -49.58 -0.77
N LYS A 639 1.28 -49.28 0.37
CA LYS A 639 1.83 -49.49 1.73
C LYS A 639 1.51 -50.87 2.32
N LYS A 640 1.77 -51.91 1.53
CA LYS A 640 1.58 -53.31 1.92
C LYS A 640 2.55 -53.78 3.02
N ASP A 641 3.69 -53.09 3.15
CA ASP A 641 4.72 -53.36 4.15
C ASP A 641 4.34 -52.87 5.56
N ILE A 642 3.43 -51.89 5.64
CA ILE A 642 2.97 -51.31 6.92
C ILE A 642 1.56 -51.76 7.25
N PHE A 643 0.66 -51.76 6.26
CA PHE A 643 -0.76 -52.01 6.43
C PHE A 643 -1.17 -53.25 5.67
N ASP A 644 -1.87 -54.18 6.34
CA ASP A 644 -2.50 -55.32 5.67
C ASP A 644 -3.74 -54.92 4.84
N GLU A 645 -4.30 -55.87 4.11
CA GLU A 645 -5.40 -55.61 3.19
C GLU A 645 -6.65 -55.06 3.87
N GLU A 646 -7.01 -55.61 5.04
CA GLU A 646 -8.14 -55.14 5.84
C GLU A 646 -7.95 -53.67 6.24
N THR A 647 -6.78 -53.31 6.78
CA THR A 647 -6.46 -51.94 7.17
C THR A 647 -6.45 -50.99 5.97
N ARG A 648 -5.87 -51.40 4.84
CA ARG A 648 -5.88 -50.59 3.61
C ARG A 648 -7.30 -50.34 3.11
N ASN A 649 -8.15 -51.35 3.14
CA ASN A 649 -9.57 -51.21 2.75
C ASN A 649 -10.31 -50.27 3.71
N TYR A 650 -10.05 -50.34 5.02
CA TYR A 650 -10.58 -49.40 5.98
C TYR A 650 -10.11 -47.96 5.74
N PHE A 651 -8.81 -47.76 5.47
CA PHE A 651 -8.29 -46.42 5.17
C PHE A 651 -8.87 -45.82 3.89
N LYS A 652 -9.04 -46.63 2.84
CA LYS A 652 -9.75 -46.22 1.62
C LYS A 652 -11.20 -45.83 1.92
N PHE A 653 -11.90 -46.60 2.76
CA PHE A 653 -13.23 -46.24 3.23
C PHE A 653 -13.24 -44.91 4.00
N LYS A 654 -12.32 -44.72 4.94
CA LYS A 654 -12.17 -43.48 5.73
C LYS A 654 -11.89 -42.27 4.83
N LEU A 655 -10.98 -42.42 3.86
CA LEU A 655 -10.65 -41.40 2.86
C LEU A 655 -11.86 -41.02 2.00
N ASN A 656 -12.65 -42.00 1.58
CA ASN A 656 -13.87 -41.77 0.81
C ASN A 656 -14.91 -40.98 1.59
N LYS A 657 -14.96 -41.13 2.92
CA LYS A 657 -15.86 -40.36 3.80
C LYS A 657 -15.41 -38.92 4.05
N ILE A 658 -14.18 -38.54 3.70
CA ILE A 658 -13.73 -37.14 3.77
C ILE A 658 -14.49 -36.33 2.71
N LYS A 659 -15.25 -35.34 3.19
CA LYS A 659 -16.04 -34.42 2.36
C LYS A 659 -15.42 -33.04 2.39
N PHE A 660 -15.16 -32.47 1.21
CA PHE A 660 -14.91 -31.05 1.10
C PHE A 660 -16.18 -30.29 1.44
N LYS A 661 -16.08 -29.32 2.34
CA LYS A 661 -17.15 -28.38 2.64
C LYS A 661 -16.60 -26.98 2.43
N ARG A 662 -17.26 -26.22 1.56
CA ARG A 662 -16.99 -24.79 1.42
C ARG A 662 -17.27 -24.14 2.79
N MET A 663 -16.27 -23.53 3.41
CA MET A 663 -16.34 -23.02 4.80
C MET A 663 -17.38 -21.91 5.03
N PHE A 664 -18.00 -21.39 3.97
CA PHE A 664 -19.21 -20.56 4.07
C PHE A 664 -20.41 -21.30 4.71
N GLY A 665 -20.30 -22.61 4.93
CA GLY A 665 -21.35 -23.51 5.39
C GLY A 665 -21.39 -23.84 6.89
N LYS A 666 -20.71 -23.11 7.81
CA LYS A 666 -21.21 -23.08 9.20
C LYS A 666 -22.44 -22.15 9.20
N PRO A 667 -23.68 -22.66 9.37
CA PRO A 667 -24.89 -21.93 8.95
C PRO A 667 -25.11 -20.54 9.57
N ASN A 668 -24.45 -20.19 10.67
CA ASN A 668 -24.87 -19.07 11.53
C ASN A 668 -23.78 -18.03 11.82
N PHE A 669 -22.61 -18.08 11.16
CA PHE A 669 -21.52 -17.16 11.50
C PHE A 669 -21.53 -15.86 10.69
N PHE A 670 -21.76 -15.94 9.38
CA PHE A 670 -21.76 -14.76 8.49
C PHE A 670 -23.04 -14.67 7.65
N ASN A 671 -24.05 -15.46 8.01
CA ASN A 671 -25.38 -15.35 7.44
C ASN A 671 -25.98 -14.00 7.87
N ILE A 672 -26.49 -13.24 6.90
CA ILE A 672 -27.03 -11.90 7.15
C ILE A 672 -28.20 -11.95 8.14
N THR A 673 -29.13 -12.90 8.00
CA THR A 673 -30.27 -13.08 8.91
C THR A 673 -29.81 -13.45 10.33
N SER A 674 -28.84 -14.36 10.48
CA SER A 674 -28.29 -14.70 11.80
C SER A 674 -27.53 -13.53 12.44
N MET A 675 -26.86 -12.73 11.62
CA MET A 675 -26.19 -11.51 12.08
C MET A 675 -27.23 -10.50 12.56
N GLU A 676 -28.29 -10.25 11.79
CA GLU A 676 -29.39 -9.36 12.17
C GLU A 676 -30.05 -9.77 13.49
N ASN A 677 -30.41 -11.05 13.63
CA ASN A 677 -30.97 -11.60 14.86
C ASN A 677 -30.04 -11.38 16.06
N CYS A 678 -28.71 -11.43 15.87
CA CYS A 678 -27.77 -11.18 16.95
C CYS A 678 -27.79 -9.73 17.44
N TYR A 679 -27.91 -8.75 16.55
CA TYR A 679 -28.03 -7.34 16.95
C TYR A 679 -29.40 -7.02 17.56
N GLU A 680 -30.46 -7.72 17.15
CA GLU A 680 -31.78 -7.61 17.78
C GLU A 680 -31.79 -8.17 19.21
N ASN A 681 -31.10 -9.30 19.44
CA ASN A 681 -31.09 -10.00 20.73
C ASN A 681 -30.31 -9.29 21.85
N ILE A 682 -29.37 -8.38 21.53
CA ILE A 682 -28.65 -7.61 22.56
C ILE A 682 -29.54 -6.52 23.18
N ARG A 683 -30.75 -6.29 22.64
CA ARG A 683 -31.79 -5.39 23.18
C ARG A 683 -31.30 -3.98 23.49
N ILE A 684 -30.33 -3.46 22.71
CA ILE A 684 -29.93 -2.06 22.80
C ILE A 684 -30.97 -1.23 22.04
N ASN A 685 -31.52 -0.21 22.69
CA ASN A 685 -32.45 0.72 22.05
C ASN A 685 -31.70 1.65 21.08
N TYR A 686 -31.92 1.45 19.78
CA TYR A 686 -31.30 2.23 18.71
C TYR A 686 -31.88 3.64 18.53
N ASN A 687 -33.04 3.92 19.14
CA ASN A 687 -33.71 5.23 19.10
C ASN A 687 -33.42 6.10 20.33
N ASP A 688 -32.61 5.59 21.28
CA ASP A 688 -32.19 6.35 22.46
C ASP A 688 -31.18 7.45 22.07
N HIS A 689 -31.02 8.45 22.93
CA HIS A 689 -30.03 9.50 22.73
C HIS A 689 -28.64 8.89 22.58
N ILE A 690 -27.87 9.35 21.59
CA ILE A 690 -26.60 8.72 21.19
C ILE A 690 -25.61 8.55 22.35
N ALA A 691 -25.62 9.46 23.34
CA ALA A 691 -24.79 9.34 24.54
C ALA A 691 -25.18 8.15 25.46
N ASN A 692 -26.46 7.79 25.51
CA ASN A 692 -26.95 6.62 26.24
C ASN A 692 -26.61 5.33 25.49
N PHE A 693 -26.80 5.34 24.16
CA PHE A 693 -26.36 4.25 23.29
C PHE A 693 -24.87 3.92 23.49
N LEU A 694 -24.00 4.94 23.45
CA LEU A 694 -22.55 4.80 23.66
C LEU A 694 -22.19 4.24 25.05
N ARG A 695 -22.97 4.56 26.10
CA ARG A 695 -22.78 3.98 27.44
C ARG A 695 -23.17 2.51 27.46
N ASN A 696 -24.29 2.16 26.81
CA ASN A 696 -24.78 0.79 26.74
C ASN A 696 -23.81 -0.13 26.00
N ILE A 697 -23.27 0.27 24.84
CA ILE A 697 -22.27 -0.54 24.11
C ILE A 697 -21.00 -0.78 24.96
N LYS A 698 -20.56 0.22 25.73
CA LYS A 698 -19.38 0.08 26.61
C LYS A 698 -19.66 -0.89 27.76
N TYR A 699 -20.85 -0.81 28.35
CA TYR A 699 -21.30 -1.74 29.38
C TYR A 699 -21.34 -3.18 28.86
N TYR A 700 -22.00 -3.43 27.72
CA TYR A 700 -22.08 -4.79 27.15
C TYR A 700 -20.73 -5.33 26.70
N LYS A 701 -19.82 -4.47 26.22
CA LYS A 701 -18.44 -4.86 25.92
C LYS A 701 -17.70 -5.33 27.17
N ALA A 702 -17.77 -4.58 28.27
CA ALA A 702 -17.16 -4.97 29.53
C ALA A 702 -17.76 -6.27 30.08
N LEU A 703 -19.09 -6.42 29.97
CA LEU A 703 -19.80 -7.62 30.38
C LEU A 703 -19.40 -8.85 29.54
N SER A 704 -19.20 -8.66 28.23
CA SER A 704 -18.76 -9.73 27.34
C SER A 704 -17.40 -10.31 27.73
N VAL A 705 -16.47 -9.43 28.11
CA VAL A 705 -15.14 -9.82 28.58
C VAL A 705 -15.23 -10.52 29.94
N LYS A 706 -16.04 -9.98 30.86
CA LYS A 706 -16.24 -10.54 32.20
C LYS A 706 -16.84 -11.96 32.17
N ASP A 707 -17.83 -12.17 31.31
CA ASP A 707 -18.58 -13.43 31.22
C ASP A 707 -17.85 -14.46 30.34
N GLY A 708 -16.71 -14.10 29.73
CA GLY A 708 -15.95 -14.99 28.87
C GLY A 708 -16.69 -15.39 27.60
N ASP A 709 -17.52 -14.49 27.04
CA ASP A 709 -18.24 -14.79 25.81
C ASP A 709 -17.27 -15.19 24.69
N ASP A 710 -17.62 -16.26 23.99
CA ASP A 710 -16.97 -16.65 22.74
C ASP A 710 -17.89 -16.36 21.54
N PHE A 711 -17.46 -16.74 20.35
CA PHE A 711 -18.23 -16.53 19.13
C PHE A 711 -19.50 -17.39 18.99
N LYS A 712 -19.83 -18.23 19.97
CA LYS A 712 -21.10 -18.96 19.95
C LYS A 712 -22.23 -18.04 20.43
N SER A 713 -21.93 -17.03 21.25
CA SER A 713 -22.91 -16.05 21.71
C SER A 713 -22.96 -14.81 20.80
N CYS A 714 -24.13 -14.18 20.68
CA CYS A 714 -24.27 -12.95 19.90
C CYS A 714 -23.46 -11.80 20.49
N ARG A 715 -23.35 -11.74 21.83
CA ARG A 715 -22.58 -10.72 22.56
C ARG A 715 -21.08 -10.87 22.29
N GLY A 716 -20.55 -12.09 22.27
CA GLY A 716 -19.16 -12.35 21.87
C GLY A 716 -18.88 -12.00 20.40
N LYS A 717 -19.78 -12.36 19.47
CA LYS A 717 -19.64 -11.99 18.05
C LYS A 717 -19.60 -10.48 17.83
N ILE A 718 -20.42 -9.70 18.54
CA ILE A 718 -20.56 -8.25 18.35
C ILE A 718 -19.44 -7.47 19.06
N PHE A 719 -19.08 -7.86 20.29
CA PHE A 719 -18.15 -7.08 21.13
C PHE A 719 -16.72 -7.62 21.19
N GLN A 720 -16.47 -8.83 20.66
CA GLN A 720 -15.13 -9.40 20.46
C GLN A 720 -14.84 -9.77 18.98
N PRO A 721 -15.02 -8.84 18.03
CA PRO A 721 -15.02 -9.14 16.59
C PRO A 721 -13.63 -9.41 16.01
N ASP A 722 -12.54 -9.00 16.66
CA ASP A 722 -11.18 -9.14 16.11
C ASP A 722 -10.76 -10.62 15.95
N MET A 723 -11.50 -11.51 16.58
CA MET A 723 -11.24 -12.93 16.58
C MET A 723 -12.08 -13.63 15.45
N LEU A 724 -13.02 -12.93 14.77
CA LEU A 724 -13.87 -13.44 13.66
C LEU A 724 -13.20 -13.44 12.28
N MET A 725 -12.08 -12.74 12.10
CA MET A 725 -11.50 -12.47 10.77
C MET A 725 -10.57 -13.55 10.20
N TYR A 726 -10.63 -14.79 10.71
CA TYR A 726 -9.73 -15.88 10.32
C TYR A 726 -10.20 -16.73 9.12
N CYS A 727 -11.28 -16.35 8.43
CA CYS A 727 -11.89 -17.19 7.37
C CYS A 727 -12.25 -16.39 6.12
N SER A 728 -11.26 -15.97 5.33
CA SER A 728 -11.50 -15.55 3.92
C SER A 728 -10.33 -15.72 2.95
N ASP A 729 -9.16 -16.21 3.36
CA ASP A 729 -7.93 -15.91 2.61
C ASP A 729 -7.27 -17.09 1.87
N ALA A 730 -7.84 -18.29 1.93
CA ALA A 730 -7.28 -19.43 1.19
C ALA A 730 -7.40 -19.29 -0.35
N LEU A 731 -8.26 -18.39 -0.83
CA LEU A 731 -8.52 -18.11 -2.26
C LEU A 731 -7.82 -16.85 -2.77
N ASN A 732 -6.83 -16.33 -2.03
CA ASN A 732 -6.06 -15.15 -2.40
C ASN A 732 -4.57 -15.48 -2.50
N GLU A 733 -3.81 -14.61 -3.15
CA GLU A 733 -2.36 -14.72 -3.22
C GLU A 733 -1.72 -14.57 -1.83
N PRO A 734 -0.65 -15.33 -1.52
CA PRO A 734 0.08 -16.25 -2.38
C PRO A 734 -0.50 -17.67 -2.41
N SER A 735 -1.62 -17.92 -1.74
CA SER A 735 -2.13 -19.27 -1.51
C SER A 735 -2.78 -19.89 -2.75
N PHE A 736 -3.55 -19.09 -3.49
CA PHE A 736 -4.21 -19.53 -4.72
C PHE A 736 -4.45 -18.35 -5.66
N SER A 737 -4.33 -18.60 -6.96
CA SER A 737 -4.77 -17.69 -8.01
C SER A 737 -5.10 -18.47 -9.28
N LEU A 738 -6.18 -18.11 -9.97
CA LEU A 738 -6.47 -18.62 -11.32
C LEU A 738 -5.35 -18.33 -12.31
N TYR A 739 -4.50 -17.34 -12.02
CA TYR A 739 -3.41 -16.91 -12.89
C TYR A 739 -2.04 -17.49 -12.51
N TYR A 740 -1.98 -18.33 -11.47
CA TYR A 740 -0.74 -19.04 -11.12
C TYR A 740 -0.57 -20.30 -11.96
N PRO A 741 0.67 -20.72 -12.26
CA PRO A 741 0.93 -22.08 -12.72
C PRO A 741 0.42 -23.08 -11.68
N MET A 742 0.02 -24.25 -12.15
CA MET A 742 -0.51 -25.27 -11.25
C MET A 742 0.58 -25.81 -10.32
N SER A 743 1.87 -25.74 -10.69
CA SER A 743 2.98 -25.98 -9.75
C SER A 743 2.87 -25.11 -8.50
N LEU A 744 2.56 -23.83 -8.62
CA LEU A 744 2.41 -22.94 -7.46
C LEU A 744 1.10 -23.20 -6.70
N ASN A 745 -0.02 -23.40 -7.40
CA ASN A 745 -1.33 -23.69 -6.77
C ASN A 745 -1.32 -25.03 -6.01
N TYR A 746 -0.81 -26.11 -6.62
CA TYR A 746 -0.62 -27.39 -5.93
C TYR A 746 0.43 -27.28 -4.82
N GLY A 747 1.49 -26.52 -5.04
CA GLY A 747 2.54 -26.37 -4.03
C GLY A 747 2.07 -25.65 -2.78
N HIS A 748 1.09 -24.73 -2.86
CA HIS A 748 0.56 -24.04 -1.69
C HIS A 748 -0.82 -24.57 -1.25
N LEU A 749 -1.89 -24.25 -1.99
CA LEU A 749 -3.25 -24.69 -1.64
C LEU A 749 -3.39 -26.22 -1.71
N GLY A 750 -2.81 -26.86 -2.73
CA GLY A 750 -2.82 -28.32 -2.83
C GLY A 750 -2.10 -28.99 -1.66
N PHE A 751 -0.96 -28.45 -1.25
CA PHE A 751 -0.25 -28.85 -0.03
C PHE A 751 -1.15 -28.71 1.20
N THR A 752 -1.81 -27.58 1.41
CA THR A 752 -2.71 -27.36 2.55
C THR A 752 -3.86 -28.36 2.55
N ILE A 753 -4.51 -28.58 1.40
CA ILE A 753 -5.59 -29.58 1.27
C ILE A 753 -5.08 -30.97 1.66
N ALA A 754 -3.92 -31.37 1.15
CA ALA A 754 -3.35 -32.68 1.42
C ALA A 754 -2.88 -32.83 2.89
N HIS A 755 -2.33 -31.77 3.48
CA HIS A 755 -1.96 -31.71 4.90
C HIS A 755 -3.18 -31.96 5.79
N GLU A 756 -4.27 -31.21 5.57
CA GLU A 756 -5.52 -31.36 6.33
C GLU A 756 -6.17 -32.75 6.15
N MET A 757 -6.09 -33.33 4.94
CA MET A 757 -6.54 -34.71 4.72
C MET A 757 -5.70 -35.73 5.48
N THR A 758 -4.40 -35.48 5.63
CA THR A 758 -3.47 -36.41 6.29
C THR A 758 -3.75 -36.51 7.78
N HIS A 759 -4.25 -35.44 8.44
CA HIS A 759 -4.68 -35.49 9.84
C HIS A 759 -5.72 -36.57 10.15
N ALA A 760 -6.52 -37.00 9.16
CA ALA A 760 -7.44 -38.13 9.36
C ALA A 760 -6.72 -39.47 9.63
N PHE A 761 -5.42 -39.56 9.34
CA PHE A 761 -4.60 -40.77 9.40
C PHE A 761 -3.34 -40.60 10.25
N ASP A 762 -3.21 -39.47 10.94
CA ASP A 762 -2.06 -39.16 11.79
C ASP A 762 -2.06 -39.97 13.10
N SER A 763 -1.03 -39.75 13.93
CA SER A 763 -0.87 -40.41 15.23
C SER A 763 -2.03 -40.18 16.20
N GLY A 764 -2.80 -39.10 16.05
CA GLY A 764 -3.96 -38.81 16.90
C GLY A 764 -5.26 -39.44 16.42
N ASN A 765 -5.35 -39.79 15.13
CA ASN A 765 -6.62 -40.15 14.51
C ASN A 765 -6.63 -41.47 13.74
N TYR A 766 -5.49 -42.11 13.48
CA TYR A 766 -5.43 -43.34 12.66
C TYR A 766 -6.44 -44.40 13.15
N ASN A 767 -6.38 -44.75 14.43
CA ASN A 767 -7.21 -45.79 15.08
C ASN A 767 -8.66 -45.38 15.39
N ARG A 768 -9.07 -44.13 15.06
CA ARG A 768 -10.43 -43.66 15.33
C ARG A 768 -11.42 -44.41 14.45
N THR A 769 -12.20 -45.29 15.06
CA THR A 769 -13.13 -46.21 14.37
C THR A 769 -14.32 -45.47 13.74
N LEU A 770 -14.56 -45.71 12.46
CA LEU A 770 -15.80 -45.32 11.77
C LEU A 770 -16.70 -46.55 11.61
N LYS A 771 -18.02 -46.36 11.78
CA LYS A 771 -19.02 -47.40 11.50
C LYS A 771 -19.38 -47.36 10.01
N ASP A 772 -19.49 -48.53 9.38
CA ASP A 772 -20.03 -48.62 8.03
C ASP A 772 -21.56 -48.37 8.01
N ASN A 773 -22.18 -48.37 6.82
CA ASN A 773 -23.62 -48.14 6.68
C ASN A 773 -24.47 -49.25 7.34
N ASN A 774 -23.87 -50.40 7.66
CA ASN A 774 -24.48 -51.56 8.34
C ASN A 774 -24.11 -51.64 9.84
N LYS A 775 -23.48 -50.59 10.41
CA LYS A 775 -22.99 -50.51 11.80
C LYS A 775 -21.84 -51.48 12.15
N ASN A 776 -21.22 -52.14 11.18
CA ASN A 776 -20.02 -52.94 11.45
C ASN A 776 -18.85 -52.01 11.77
N LYS A 777 -18.09 -52.35 12.83
CA LYS A 777 -16.84 -51.67 13.17
C LYS A 777 -15.76 -52.17 12.23
N LEU A 778 -15.43 -51.39 11.21
CA LEU A 778 -14.19 -51.59 10.48
C LEU A 778 -13.04 -51.03 11.32
N ASN A 779 -12.03 -51.84 11.62
CA ASN A 779 -10.93 -51.45 12.49
C ASN A 779 -9.58 -51.71 11.82
N ILE A 780 -8.54 -51.07 12.35
CA ILE A 780 -7.16 -51.37 11.99
C ILE A 780 -6.76 -52.66 12.72
N THR A 781 -6.02 -53.53 12.04
CA THR A 781 -5.48 -54.74 12.66
C THR A 781 -4.33 -54.43 13.62
N GLN A 782 -4.14 -55.27 14.64
CA GLN A 782 -3.05 -55.08 15.61
C GLN A 782 -1.66 -55.12 14.97
N MET A 783 -1.49 -55.93 13.92
CA MET A 783 -0.24 -55.98 13.16
C MET A 783 0.08 -54.63 12.50
N SER A 784 -0.92 -54.05 11.83
CA SER A 784 -0.81 -52.75 11.17
C SER A 784 -0.55 -51.61 12.16
N ILE A 785 -1.19 -51.64 13.35
CA ILE A 785 -0.93 -50.69 14.44
C ILE A 785 0.54 -50.77 14.87
N LYS A 786 1.02 -51.98 15.21
CA LYS A 786 2.40 -52.19 15.66
C LYS A 786 3.42 -51.75 14.61
N ASN A 787 3.16 -51.98 13.34
CA ASN A 787 4.03 -51.56 12.24
C ASN A 787 4.03 -50.04 12.06
N PHE A 788 2.88 -49.38 12.22
CA PHE A 788 2.76 -47.94 12.14
C PHE A 788 3.45 -47.23 13.33
N GLU A 789 3.28 -47.75 14.54
CA GLU A 789 3.94 -47.23 15.76
C GLU A 789 5.47 -47.27 15.64
N LYS A 790 6.04 -48.34 15.07
CA LYS A 790 7.48 -48.40 14.77
C LYS A 790 7.95 -47.27 13.84
N LYS A 791 7.10 -46.84 12.89
CA LYS A 791 7.41 -45.71 12.00
C LYS A 791 7.25 -44.37 12.72
N ILE A 792 6.25 -44.24 13.60
CA ILE A 792 6.07 -43.07 14.47
C ILE A 792 7.33 -42.81 15.31
N ASP A 793 7.90 -43.85 15.93
CA ASP A 793 9.12 -43.71 16.75
C ASP A 793 10.29 -43.11 15.96
N CYS A 794 10.40 -43.46 14.67
CA CYS A 794 11.40 -42.88 13.78
C CYS A 794 11.15 -41.38 13.56
N PHE A 795 9.91 -40.96 13.35
CA PHE A 795 9.54 -39.55 13.20
C PHE A 795 9.83 -38.74 14.47
N VAL A 796 9.46 -39.27 15.64
CA VAL A 796 9.73 -38.63 16.94
C VAL A 796 11.23 -38.41 17.13
N LYS A 797 12.05 -39.43 16.87
CA LYS A 797 13.52 -39.33 16.96
C LYS A 797 14.08 -38.33 15.95
N GLN A 798 13.68 -38.42 14.68
CA GLN A 798 14.20 -37.56 13.61
C GLN A 798 13.96 -36.08 13.88
N TYR A 799 12.74 -35.71 14.26
CA TYR A 799 12.40 -34.33 14.59
C TYR A 799 12.95 -33.91 15.94
N GLY A 800 13.05 -34.84 16.91
CA GLY A 800 13.68 -34.60 18.21
C GLY A 800 15.16 -34.21 18.14
N MET A 801 15.86 -34.60 17.07
CA MET A 801 17.25 -34.21 16.81
C MET A 801 17.40 -32.81 16.19
N GLN A 802 16.31 -32.19 15.73
CA GLN A 802 16.36 -30.86 15.11
C GLN A 802 16.39 -29.76 16.16
N LYS A 803 17.20 -28.72 15.92
CA LYS A 803 17.29 -27.53 16.78
C LYS A 803 16.56 -26.35 16.17
N GLU A 804 15.78 -25.64 16.99
CA GLU A 804 15.16 -24.40 16.59
C GLU A 804 16.21 -23.28 16.52
N SER A 805 16.19 -22.52 15.42
CA SER A 805 17.25 -21.58 15.04
C SER A 805 17.49 -20.38 15.98
N ILE A 806 16.50 -19.98 16.78
CA ILE A 806 16.57 -18.81 17.66
C ILE A 806 17.00 -19.21 19.07
N THR A 807 16.43 -20.28 19.60
CA THR A 807 16.64 -20.76 20.97
C THR A 807 17.73 -21.80 21.09
N ASN A 808 18.12 -22.43 19.97
CA ASN A 808 19.02 -23.56 19.92
C ASN A 808 18.54 -24.77 20.76
N LYS A 809 17.25 -24.82 21.11
CA LYS A 809 16.62 -25.92 21.83
C LYS A 809 16.18 -27.01 20.85
N ASN A 810 16.24 -28.26 21.29
CA ASN A 810 15.70 -29.39 20.53
C ASN A 810 14.18 -29.28 20.42
N VAL A 811 13.65 -29.58 19.24
CA VAL A 811 12.20 -29.71 19.04
C VAL A 811 11.69 -30.91 19.83
N ASN A 812 10.52 -30.79 20.46
CA ASN A 812 9.87 -31.95 21.05
C ASN A 812 9.14 -32.74 19.95
N GLY A 813 9.80 -33.75 19.40
CA GLY A 813 9.28 -34.56 18.30
C GLY A 813 7.99 -35.32 18.62
N PHE A 814 7.66 -35.53 19.90
CA PHE A 814 6.39 -36.13 20.31
C PHE A 814 5.25 -35.11 20.24
N ASN A 815 5.47 -33.89 20.77
CA ASN A 815 4.45 -32.84 20.76
C ASN A 815 4.10 -32.34 19.36
N THR A 816 5.05 -32.40 18.42
CA THR A 816 4.85 -31.96 17.03
C THR A 816 4.50 -33.10 16.08
N LEU A 817 4.31 -34.33 16.59
CA LEU A 817 4.24 -35.54 15.77
C LEU A 817 3.12 -35.51 14.72
N ALA A 818 1.91 -35.12 15.12
CA ALA A 818 0.75 -35.11 14.24
C ALA A 818 0.95 -34.13 13.06
N GLU A 819 1.41 -32.91 13.35
CA GLU A 819 1.76 -31.89 12.36
C GLU A 819 2.89 -32.36 11.44
N ASN A 820 3.95 -32.97 11.99
CA ASN A 820 5.05 -33.51 11.21
C ASN A 820 4.59 -34.60 10.22
N ILE A 821 3.67 -35.47 10.64
CA ILE A 821 3.07 -36.48 9.76
C ILE A 821 2.24 -35.79 8.67
N ALA A 822 1.42 -34.81 9.04
CA ALA A 822 0.56 -34.07 8.12
C ALA A 822 1.36 -33.27 7.09
N ASP A 823 2.45 -32.62 7.51
CA ASP A 823 3.38 -31.90 6.63
C ASP A 823 4.03 -32.82 5.59
N ASN A 824 4.60 -33.95 6.03
CA ASN A 824 5.25 -34.90 5.13
C ASN A 824 4.26 -35.56 4.17
N GLY A 825 3.09 -35.96 4.68
CA GLY A 825 2.01 -36.49 3.87
C GLY A 825 1.49 -35.46 2.87
N GLY A 826 1.28 -34.22 3.33
CA GLY A 826 0.78 -33.10 2.55
C GLY A 826 1.65 -32.78 1.34
N VAL A 827 2.95 -32.58 1.55
CA VAL A 827 3.89 -32.29 0.44
C VAL A 827 3.91 -33.45 -0.55
N LYS A 828 3.99 -34.69 -0.06
CA LYS A 828 4.08 -35.88 -0.91
C LYS A 828 2.83 -36.09 -1.76
N LEU A 829 1.64 -35.98 -1.17
CA LEU A 829 0.37 -36.18 -1.85
C LEU A 829 0.09 -35.06 -2.85
N ALA A 830 0.30 -33.80 -2.46
CA ALA A 830 0.13 -32.67 -3.36
C ALA A 830 1.10 -32.73 -4.56
N HIS A 831 2.35 -33.14 -4.33
CA HIS A 831 3.32 -33.33 -5.40
C HIS A 831 2.90 -34.42 -6.37
N ARG A 832 2.48 -35.59 -5.85
CA ARG A 832 2.00 -36.70 -6.70
C ARG A 832 0.79 -36.28 -7.54
N ALA A 833 -0.17 -35.59 -6.92
CA ALA A 833 -1.36 -35.09 -7.62
C ALA A 833 -0.98 -34.07 -8.70
N TYR A 834 -0.03 -33.17 -8.41
CA TYR A 834 0.51 -32.24 -9.39
C TYR A 834 1.19 -32.97 -10.55
N MET A 835 2.03 -33.96 -10.29
CA MET A 835 2.73 -34.70 -11.33
C MET A 835 1.77 -35.48 -12.24
N LYS A 836 0.70 -36.05 -11.68
CA LYS A 836 -0.38 -36.64 -12.49
C LYS A 836 -1.14 -35.61 -13.31
N TRP A 837 -1.50 -34.48 -12.71
CA TRP A 837 -2.12 -33.38 -13.44
C TRP A 837 -1.21 -32.90 -14.60
N LEU A 838 0.09 -32.77 -14.35
CA LEU A 838 1.07 -32.34 -15.34
C LEU A 838 1.17 -33.37 -16.48
N GLN A 839 1.18 -34.67 -16.17
CA GLN A 839 1.14 -35.76 -17.14
C GLN A 839 -0.14 -35.72 -17.98
N SER A 840 -1.32 -35.57 -17.36
CA SER A 840 -2.60 -35.48 -18.05
C SER A 840 -2.70 -34.25 -18.97
N ASN A 841 -1.93 -33.20 -18.69
CA ASN A 841 -1.87 -31.98 -19.50
C ASN A 841 -0.66 -31.94 -20.46
N GLY A 842 -0.19 -33.11 -20.90
CA GLY A 842 0.88 -33.21 -21.90
C GLY A 842 2.23 -32.66 -21.44
N GLY A 843 2.48 -32.69 -20.12
CA GLY A 843 3.69 -32.15 -19.52
C GLY A 843 3.75 -30.62 -19.51
N LYS A 844 2.65 -29.91 -19.83
CA LYS A 844 2.61 -28.45 -19.92
C LYS A 844 2.07 -27.84 -18.63
N ASP A 845 2.75 -26.78 -18.18
CA ASP A 845 2.31 -25.89 -17.09
C ASP A 845 2.76 -24.47 -17.47
N ILE A 846 2.14 -23.47 -16.87
CA ILE A 846 2.42 -22.06 -17.16
C ILE A 846 3.89 -21.76 -16.77
N ARG A 847 4.62 -21.08 -17.66
CA ARG A 847 6.01 -20.64 -17.38
C ARG A 847 5.99 -19.40 -16.48
N VAL A 848 6.98 -19.30 -15.59
CA VAL A 848 7.14 -18.15 -14.66
C VAL A 848 8.40 -17.34 -15.02
N PRO A 849 8.26 -16.13 -15.58
CA PRO A 849 9.40 -15.35 -16.03
C PRO A 849 10.31 -14.80 -14.96
N GLY A 850 11.60 -14.76 -15.25
CA GLY A 850 12.64 -14.49 -14.26
C GLY A 850 12.91 -15.68 -13.33
N PHE A 851 12.18 -16.78 -13.49
CA PHE A 851 12.30 -18.01 -12.73
C PHE A 851 12.44 -19.24 -13.65
N GLU A 852 12.80 -19.06 -14.93
CA GLU A 852 12.95 -20.14 -15.92
C GLU A 852 14.05 -21.13 -15.58
N LYS A 853 15.02 -20.71 -14.77
CA LYS A 853 16.06 -21.60 -14.22
C LYS A 853 15.49 -22.69 -13.30
N PHE A 854 14.26 -22.53 -12.83
CA PHE A 854 13.59 -23.52 -12.00
C PHE A 854 12.72 -24.44 -12.85
N THR A 855 12.85 -25.74 -12.61
CA THR A 855 11.90 -26.72 -13.14
C THR A 855 10.51 -26.50 -12.53
N LYS A 856 9.49 -27.02 -13.18
CA LYS A 856 8.10 -27.00 -12.68
C LYS A 856 7.96 -27.65 -11.30
N GLU A 857 8.70 -28.74 -11.07
CA GLU A 857 8.79 -29.42 -9.79
C GLU A 857 9.50 -28.54 -8.74
N GLN A 858 10.60 -27.87 -9.11
CA GLN A 858 11.27 -26.93 -8.23
C GLN A 858 10.33 -25.78 -7.83
N LEU A 859 9.52 -25.26 -8.76
CA LEU A 859 8.51 -24.24 -8.46
C LEU A 859 7.44 -24.76 -7.49
N PHE A 860 7.00 -26.02 -7.63
CA PHE A 860 6.12 -26.66 -6.66
C PHE A 860 6.74 -26.67 -5.26
N PHE A 861 7.98 -27.15 -5.12
CA PHE A 861 8.65 -27.22 -3.81
C PHE A 861 8.92 -25.83 -3.24
N ILE A 862 9.24 -24.84 -4.08
CA ILE A 862 9.37 -23.45 -3.69
C ILE A 862 8.04 -22.94 -3.11
N SER A 863 6.92 -23.18 -3.79
CA SER A 863 5.59 -22.74 -3.33
C SER A 863 5.20 -23.41 -2.01
N SER A 864 5.50 -24.70 -1.86
CA SER A 864 5.26 -25.45 -0.62
C SER A 864 6.14 -24.97 0.53
N GLY A 865 7.44 -24.76 0.28
CA GLY A 865 8.35 -24.19 1.25
C GLY A 865 7.95 -22.78 1.67
N ARG A 866 7.28 -22.03 0.78
CA ARG A 866 6.71 -20.73 1.12
C ARG A 866 5.57 -20.85 2.13
N SER A 867 4.77 -21.91 2.17
CA SER A 867 3.66 -22.07 3.13
C SER A 867 4.09 -21.98 4.60
N TYR A 868 5.38 -22.24 4.88
CA TYR A 868 5.96 -22.25 6.22
C TYR A 868 6.60 -20.93 6.67
N CYS A 869 6.68 -19.89 5.81
CA CYS A 869 7.38 -18.66 6.21
C CYS A 869 6.77 -18.02 7.47
N GLU A 870 7.66 -17.70 8.41
CA GLU A 870 7.31 -17.14 9.72
C GLU A 870 8.36 -16.09 10.12
N PHE A 871 7.94 -15.00 10.76
CA PHE A 871 8.78 -13.99 11.38
C PHE A 871 8.43 -13.86 12.87
N ARG A 872 9.44 -13.95 13.75
CA ARG A 872 9.29 -13.77 15.21
C ARG A 872 10.22 -12.65 15.69
N SER A 873 9.68 -11.71 16.46
CA SER A 873 10.48 -10.63 17.08
C SER A 873 11.27 -11.15 18.30
N LYS A 874 12.52 -10.68 18.48
CA LYS A 874 13.46 -11.17 19.51
C LYS A 874 13.00 -10.98 20.97
N GLN A 875 12.03 -10.10 21.27
CA GLN A 875 11.62 -9.80 22.65
C GLN A 875 10.82 -10.93 23.34
N ILE A 876 10.20 -11.81 22.57
CA ILE A 876 9.30 -12.87 23.09
C ILE A 876 10.02 -13.87 24.00
N TRP A 877 11.33 -14.03 23.85
CA TRP A 877 12.14 -14.97 24.64
C TRP A 877 12.75 -14.39 25.91
N LYS A 878 12.68 -13.08 26.14
CA LYS A 878 13.15 -12.49 27.42
C LYS A 878 12.09 -12.55 28.53
N LYS A 879 10.87 -13.04 28.26
CA LYS A 879 9.73 -13.04 29.19
C LYS A 879 8.99 -14.38 29.39
N LYS A 880 9.51 -15.49 28.87
CA LYS A 880 9.07 -16.85 29.19
C LYS A 880 10.30 -17.75 29.22
#